data_AF-A0A2E5C224-F1
#
_entry.id   AF-A0A2E5C224-F1
#
_cell.length_a   1.000
_cell.length_b   1.000
_cell.length_c   1.000
_cell.angle_alpha   90.00
_cell.angle_beta   90.00
_cell.angle_gamma   90.00
#
_symmetry.space_group_name_H-M   'P 1'
#
loop_
_entity.id
_entity.type
_entity.pdbx_description
1 polymer ?
#
loop_
_entity_poly.entity_id
_entity_poly.type
_entity_poly.pdbx_seq_one_letter_code
_entity_poly.pdbx_strand_id
1 'polypeptide(L)'
;MPKSKSDSIPQLNTIRWRCIGPPRGGRVVAVAGDPDNSQVFYFGAAAGGIWKTEDGGLFWENISDGFLESSAVGALTVAQSDPNVIYAGMGESTIRIDVSFGDGVYKSLDAGKTWENVGLRKTRHIGEIIVHPQNPDLVYVAAFGDAFGQNKERGVFRSKDGGENWDQILFRSEKAGAVDLTFDPLNPRIIYASFWEAYRNFWSLNSGGPDSSLYKSSDGGDTWKDISDNPGMPKGNKGKIGIAASPVQSGRLWAIIEAEDAGLYRSEDGGESWGMTSRNRDLIHRPWYYCHVFADTQHSDTVYITNLQMWKSKDGGTNFTEITTPHGDNHDLWIDPKDSLRMVQGNDGGACVSFNGGKSWSSIYNQLTSQFYRMDIDNQFPYRVYATQQDNTSISVPSASEYGAITFNECTLPGTGESGFIAVKPDDPNIVYIGSVGSSPGGEGALQHYDHRTRQLRLINIWPEELYGWAPRDIKYRFSWTFPINFSPHDSGIVYACGNHVFRTLNEGISWEKISQDLTRSDDKKLGVSGGLTVDSSGAEHYGTISTFVESPHESGVFWAGSDDGLVHTSDDSGKNWQNITPNELPEWSYIYCIEVSAHNPKTLYLSATRYKLNDYRPYLYKSINGGRKWTCINGDYPENEISRVIREDPKTPGLLFVGSETGIFISTNDGLKWNKLQGNFPVVPVYDMKIKQDDLVVATHGRSFWILDDINPLRQISSIYPKKENVEKVKLFSPKDTYRYTLNWSVNFFLGEGKNYSAAFGFPGTFYEAKTNEGEKFFRNLDIGENPPQGVIINYYLESEMQNPFELLILDESGNEIERFESKNSDDKQNVKSKYESEEIDDGQKITYLPNKKGFNRFVWNMRYPGPEIKIDKSLERKVYEALGRGEESPRGGPVAPPGDYQVCLKYEGKENKHRFKILKDPRLDTSAEDFSAQFELWNKINRKVSEINGAINSIRRIIFQIDELLSREKLGSSIDQESEKEVRKNAETLRGKLKFLENELTQTKNETPSDRLRFPTMLKERMEALVSTVSVADSVPTHQAYEVFEHLSKQIDQKLNHLNIVCEKDLASLNYLIENNEILKLHA
;
A
#
# COMPACT_ATOMS: atom_id res chain seq x y z
N MET A 1 -31.75 -11.90 25.14
CA MET A 1 -32.48 -10.76 24.53
C MET A 1 -32.27 -10.82 23.03
N PRO A 2 -33.29 -10.58 22.20
CA PRO A 2 -33.11 -10.60 20.75
C PRO A 2 -32.23 -9.40 20.35
N LYS A 3 -31.11 -9.67 19.67
CA LYS A 3 -30.21 -8.67 19.08
C LYS A 3 -31.06 -7.72 18.22
N SER A 4 -31.13 -6.44 18.58
CA SER A 4 -31.72 -5.43 17.69
C SER A 4 -30.95 -5.44 16.37
N LYS A 5 -31.66 -5.55 15.24
CA LYS A 5 -31.08 -5.40 13.89
C LYS A 5 -30.21 -4.12 13.87
N SER A 6 -28.95 -4.25 13.48
CA SER A 6 -27.91 -3.25 13.71
C SER A 6 -28.06 -2.02 12.80
N ASP A 7 -27.88 -0.82 13.38
CA ASP A 7 -27.74 0.44 12.64
C ASP A 7 -26.29 0.64 12.09
N SER A 8 -25.60 -0.44 11.75
CA SER A 8 -24.22 -0.44 11.21
C SER A 8 -24.25 -0.33 9.69
N ILE A 9 -23.29 0.36 9.05
CA ILE A 9 -23.14 0.30 7.58
C ILE A 9 -22.69 -1.11 7.21
N PRO A 10 -23.52 -1.92 6.54
CA PRO A 10 -23.19 -3.30 6.21
C PRO A 10 -22.09 -3.35 5.15
N GLN A 11 -21.18 -4.30 5.31
CA GLN A 11 -20.23 -4.73 4.26
C GLN A 11 -19.21 -3.66 3.81
N LEU A 12 -18.78 -2.74 4.68
CA LEU A 12 -17.67 -1.81 4.37
C LEU A 12 -16.35 -2.53 4.03
N ASN A 13 -16.20 -3.79 4.44
CA ASN A 13 -15.05 -4.65 4.14
C ASN A 13 -14.92 -5.04 2.65
N THR A 14 -15.89 -4.69 1.79
CA THR A 14 -15.80 -4.94 0.34
C THR A 14 -15.34 -3.72 -0.46
N ILE A 15 -15.05 -2.59 0.20
CA ILE A 15 -14.47 -1.40 -0.42
C ILE A 15 -13.00 -1.64 -0.78
N ARG A 16 -12.53 -1.02 -1.87
CA ARG A 16 -11.15 -1.15 -2.36
C ARG A 16 -10.38 0.16 -2.29
N TRP A 17 -9.25 0.11 -1.61
CA TRP A 17 -8.18 1.08 -1.52
C TRP A 17 -7.05 0.72 -2.49
N ARG A 18 -6.25 1.72 -2.88
CA ARG A 18 -5.01 1.52 -3.64
C ARG A 18 -3.82 2.05 -2.88
N CYS A 19 -2.73 1.28 -2.86
CA CYS A 19 -1.45 1.72 -2.31
C CYS A 19 -0.68 2.49 -3.39
N ILE A 20 -0.38 3.78 -3.17
CA ILE A 20 0.27 4.62 -4.19
C ILE A 20 1.79 4.67 -4.07
N GLY A 21 2.34 3.94 -3.10
CA GLY A 21 3.76 3.98 -2.78
C GLY A 21 4.11 5.13 -1.81
N PRO A 22 5.40 5.44 -1.64
CA PRO A 22 6.54 4.90 -2.40
C PRO A 22 6.94 3.48 -1.95
N PRO A 23 7.66 2.72 -2.79
CA PRO A 23 8.31 1.45 -2.43
C PRO A 23 9.61 1.68 -1.64
N ARG A 24 9.57 2.52 -0.59
CA ARG A 24 10.72 2.82 0.27
C ARG A 24 10.54 2.16 1.64
N GLY A 25 11.53 1.39 2.07
CA GLY A 25 11.47 0.72 3.36
C GLY A 25 11.40 1.68 4.55
N GLY A 26 10.81 1.19 5.63
CA GLY A 26 10.85 1.78 6.96
C GLY A 26 11.38 0.77 7.99
N ARG A 27 11.28 1.11 9.27
CA ARG A 27 11.92 0.39 10.38
C ARG A 27 11.57 -1.09 10.46
N VAL A 28 12.62 -1.90 10.44
CA VAL A 28 12.62 -3.36 10.61
C VAL A 28 13.47 -3.72 11.82
N VAL A 29 12.85 -4.40 12.78
CA VAL A 29 13.48 -4.78 14.06
C VAL A 29 13.48 -6.29 14.31
N ALA A 30 12.97 -7.06 13.35
CA ALA A 30 12.92 -8.51 13.42
C ALA A 30 13.20 -9.11 12.03
N VAL A 31 14.18 -10.00 11.91
CA VAL A 31 14.53 -10.67 10.66
C VAL A 31 14.80 -12.15 10.88
N ALA A 32 14.46 -12.98 9.89
CA ALA A 32 14.73 -14.42 9.93
C ALA A 32 15.04 -14.96 8.54
N GLY A 33 15.80 -16.06 8.49
CA GLY A 33 16.08 -16.80 7.25
C GLY A 33 15.60 -18.24 7.33
N ASP A 34 15.22 -18.80 6.18
CA ASP A 34 14.99 -20.23 6.05
C ASP A 34 16.34 -20.98 6.07
N PRO A 35 16.57 -21.90 7.01
CA PRO A 35 17.84 -22.62 7.15
C PRO A 35 18.06 -23.71 6.09
N ASP A 36 17.05 -24.03 5.28
CA ASP A 36 17.09 -25.09 4.25
C ASP A 36 16.92 -24.54 2.82
N ASN A 37 16.33 -23.35 2.66
CA ASN A 37 16.24 -22.67 1.35
C ASN A 37 17.03 -21.37 1.32
N SER A 38 18.09 -21.33 0.51
CA SER A 38 19.03 -20.19 0.43
C SER A 38 18.41 -18.86 0.00
N GLN A 39 17.26 -18.89 -0.68
CA GLN A 39 16.62 -17.70 -1.26
C GLN A 39 15.51 -17.11 -0.38
N VAL A 40 15.12 -17.81 0.69
CA VAL A 40 13.96 -17.42 1.51
C VAL A 40 14.41 -16.68 2.77
N PHE A 41 13.86 -15.49 2.95
CA PHE A 41 14.04 -14.65 4.13
C PHE A 41 12.73 -13.98 4.49
N TYR A 42 12.64 -13.53 5.73
CA TYR A 42 11.49 -12.87 6.31
C TYR A 42 11.92 -11.64 7.09
N PHE A 43 11.05 -10.65 7.16
CA PHE A 43 11.20 -9.56 8.12
C PHE A 43 9.86 -9.15 8.73
N GLY A 44 9.94 -8.66 9.96
CA GLY A 44 8.86 -8.00 10.69
C GLY A 44 9.11 -6.49 10.73
N ALA A 45 8.16 -5.71 10.19
CA ALA A 45 8.22 -4.25 10.27
C ALA A 45 7.71 -3.76 11.64
N ALA A 46 8.28 -2.67 12.16
CA ALA A 46 7.88 -2.07 13.43
C ALA A 46 6.42 -1.58 13.44
N ALA A 47 5.83 -1.33 12.27
CA ALA A 47 4.41 -1.02 12.10
C ALA A 47 3.91 -1.34 10.67
N GLY A 48 4.20 -2.53 10.14
CA GLY A 48 3.91 -2.86 8.73
C GLY A 48 3.70 -4.35 8.42
N GLY A 49 3.52 -5.17 9.46
CA GLY A 49 3.28 -6.61 9.32
C GLY A 49 4.54 -7.40 8.93
N ILE A 50 4.31 -8.62 8.44
CA ILE A 50 5.36 -9.60 8.13
C ILE A 50 5.51 -9.72 6.62
N TRP A 51 6.76 -9.72 6.17
CA TRP A 51 7.12 -9.77 4.76
C TRP A 51 8.04 -10.94 4.46
N LYS A 52 7.92 -11.47 3.24
CA LYS A 52 8.70 -12.61 2.74
C LYS A 52 9.34 -12.27 1.41
N THR A 53 10.55 -12.75 1.21
CA THR A 53 11.20 -12.86 -0.10
C THR A 53 11.50 -14.32 -0.40
N GLU A 54 11.43 -14.70 -1.67
CA GLU A 54 11.80 -16.03 -2.17
C GLU A 54 12.93 -15.96 -3.22
N ASP A 55 13.54 -14.79 -3.39
CA ASP A 55 14.58 -14.49 -4.38
C ASP A 55 15.74 -13.68 -3.79
N GLY A 56 16.04 -13.91 -2.51
CA GLY A 56 17.21 -13.33 -1.86
C GLY A 56 17.14 -11.82 -1.65
N GLY A 57 15.93 -11.27 -1.47
CA GLY A 57 15.71 -9.85 -1.17
C GLY A 57 15.56 -8.96 -2.40
N LEU A 58 15.39 -9.53 -3.60
CA LEU A 58 15.08 -8.75 -4.80
C LEU A 58 13.66 -8.17 -4.73
N PHE A 59 12.70 -8.97 -4.28
CA PHE A 59 11.31 -8.54 -4.07
C PHE A 59 10.75 -9.06 -2.76
N TRP A 60 9.92 -8.24 -2.12
CA TRP A 60 9.27 -8.54 -0.84
C TRP A 60 7.75 -8.48 -0.98
N GLU A 61 7.07 -9.43 -0.36
CA GLU A 61 5.61 -9.48 -0.30
C GLU A 61 5.12 -9.54 1.14
N ASN A 62 4.08 -8.77 1.45
CA ASN A 62 3.38 -8.92 2.73
C ASN A 62 2.62 -10.24 2.74
N ILE A 63 2.82 -11.01 3.81
CA ILE A 63 2.24 -12.34 4.03
C ILE A 63 1.36 -12.41 5.28
N SER A 64 1.00 -11.25 5.84
CA SER A 64 0.29 -11.13 7.12
C SER A 64 -1.07 -10.44 7.02
N ASP A 65 -1.29 -9.66 5.95
CA ASP A 65 -2.54 -8.94 5.70
C ASP A 65 -3.73 -9.94 5.68
N GLY A 66 -4.77 -9.63 6.46
CA GLY A 66 -5.96 -10.48 6.61
C GLY A 66 -5.92 -11.46 7.79
N PHE A 67 -4.78 -11.62 8.47
CA PHE A 67 -4.64 -12.52 9.63
C PHE A 67 -4.32 -11.80 10.95
N LEU A 68 -3.48 -10.75 10.91
CA LEU A 68 -3.05 -10.05 12.12
C LEU A 68 -4.07 -8.98 12.58
N GLU A 69 -4.15 -8.77 13.89
CA GLU A 69 -4.97 -7.72 14.52
C GLU A 69 -4.13 -6.49 14.95
N SER A 70 -2.81 -6.64 15.01
CA SER A 70 -1.81 -5.56 15.17
C SER A 70 -0.73 -5.68 14.08
N SER A 71 0.03 -4.61 13.83
CA SER A 71 0.99 -4.55 12.72
C SER A 71 2.45 -4.43 13.16
N ALA A 72 2.69 -4.22 14.45
CA ALA A 72 4.03 -4.08 15.00
C ALA A 72 4.63 -5.46 15.26
N VAL A 73 5.74 -5.80 14.62
CA VAL A 73 6.42 -7.09 14.81
C VAL A 73 7.75 -6.81 15.52
N GLY A 74 7.87 -7.33 16.74
CA GLY A 74 9.06 -7.15 17.60
C GLY A 74 10.04 -8.32 17.56
N ALA A 75 9.56 -9.53 17.21
CA ALA A 75 10.39 -10.72 17.08
C ALA A 75 9.85 -11.64 15.99
N LEU A 76 10.72 -12.32 15.26
CA LEU A 76 10.34 -13.22 14.17
C LEU A 76 11.32 -14.37 14.07
N THR A 77 10.85 -15.61 14.21
CA THR A 77 11.71 -16.79 14.26
C THR A 77 11.15 -17.92 13.40
N VAL A 78 11.98 -18.40 12.48
CA VAL A 78 11.74 -19.63 11.70
C VAL A 78 12.32 -20.82 12.48
N ALA A 79 11.53 -21.87 12.70
CA ALA A 79 11.99 -23.04 13.43
C ALA A 79 13.05 -23.81 12.62
N GLN A 80 14.22 -24.06 13.22
CA GLN A 80 15.30 -24.79 12.54
C GLN A 80 14.93 -26.25 12.21
N SER A 81 14.03 -26.85 12.99
CA SER A 81 13.59 -28.23 12.84
C SER A 81 12.52 -28.43 11.77
N ASP A 82 11.78 -27.37 11.43
CA ASP A 82 10.76 -27.34 10.37
C ASP A 82 10.55 -25.89 9.90
N PRO A 83 11.13 -25.49 8.76
CA PRO A 83 11.00 -24.13 8.24
C PRO A 83 9.57 -23.69 7.87
N ASN A 84 8.60 -24.61 7.86
CA ASN A 84 7.18 -24.23 7.73
C ASN A 84 6.63 -23.57 8.99
N VAL A 85 7.25 -23.84 10.15
CA VAL A 85 6.81 -23.30 11.44
C VAL A 85 7.51 -21.97 11.71
N ILE A 86 6.73 -20.90 11.80
CA ILE A 86 7.22 -19.55 12.07
C ILE A 86 6.45 -18.98 13.25
N TYR A 87 7.15 -18.36 14.20
CA TYR A 87 6.54 -17.59 15.28
C TYR A 87 6.86 -16.11 15.12
N ALA A 88 5.86 -15.27 15.33
CA ALA A 88 5.98 -13.82 15.33
C ALA A 88 5.51 -13.24 16.66
N GLY A 89 6.39 -12.48 17.32
CA GLY A 89 6.08 -11.74 18.54
C GLY A 89 5.67 -10.32 18.18
N MET A 90 4.49 -9.91 18.62
CA MET A 90 3.94 -8.60 18.28
C MET A 90 4.36 -7.53 19.30
N GLY A 91 4.59 -6.31 18.79
CA GLY A 91 5.05 -5.12 19.51
C GLY A 91 6.54 -5.17 19.81
N GLU A 92 7.25 -4.08 19.58
CA GLU A 92 8.72 -4.03 19.60
C GLU A 92 9.31 -3.54 20.94
N SER A 93 10.50 -4.05 21.30
CA SER A 93 11.24 -3.67 22.53
C SER A 93 12.24 -2.52 22.32
N THR A 94 12.33 -1.98 21.10
CA THR A 94 13.12 -0.83 20.68
C THR A 94 12.31 0.46 20.85
N ILE A 95 11.80 0.68 22.07
CA ILE A 95 10.67 1.57 22.39
C ILE A 95 10.87 3.04 21.99
N ARG A 96 10.91 3.40 20.70
CA ARG A 96 11.05 4.76 20.13
C ARG A 96 9.78 5.60 20.36
N ILE A 97 9.79 6.90 20.04
CA ILE A 97 8.67 7.78 20.37
C ILE A 97 7.38 7.38 19.64
N ASP A 98 7.50 6.67 18.53
CA ASP A 98 6.44 6.14 17.69
C ASP A 98 6.22 4.63 17.86
N VAL A 99 6.75 4.03 18.94
CA VAL A 99 6.52 2.60 19.23
C VAL A 99 5.04 2.27 19.27
N SER A 100 4.69 1.20 18.56
CA SER A 100 3.35 0.64 18.44
C SER A 100 3.22 -0.61 19.30
N PHE A 101 2.01 -0.87 19.80
CA PHE A 101 1.75 -2.06 20.61
C PHE A 101 1.44 -3.28 19.73
N GLY A 102 1.75 -4.44 20.27
CA GLY A 102 1.33 -5.74 19.77
C GLY A 102 0.22 -6.38 20.59
N ASP A 103 -0.23 -7.54 20.11
CA ASP A 103 -1.32 -8.33 20.66
C ASP A 103 -0.93 -9.81 20.87
N GLY A 104 0.33 -10.08 21.22
CA GLY A 104 0.79 -11.41 21.64
C GLY A 104 1.63 -12.12 20.60
N VAL A 105 1.48 -13.44 20.48
CA VAL A 105 2.27 -14.29 19.57
C VAL A 105 1.39 -14.87 18.48
N TYR A 106 1.86 -14.82 17.23
CA TYR A 106 1.28 -15.53 16.10
C TYR A 106 2.16 -16.69 15.67
N LYS A 107 1.53 -17.75 15.16
CA LYS A 107 2.18 -18.94 14.58
C LYS A 107 1.69 -19.17 13.16
N SER A 108 2.61 -19.52 12.27
CA SER A 108 2.32 -20.11 10.97
C SER A 108 2.83 -21.55 10.93
N LEU A 109 2.11 -22.43 10.21
CA LEU A 109 2.47 -23.83 9.97
C LEU A 109 2.74 -24.12 8.48
N ASP A 110 2.72 -23.10 7.64
CA ASP A 110 2.78 -23.21 6.18
C ASP A 110 3.70 -22.16 5.55
N ALA A 111 4.78 -21.84 6.26
CA ALA A 111 5.82 -20.89 5.86
C ALA A 111 5.29 -19.46 5.61
N GLY A 112 4.26 -19.08 6.37
CA GLY A 112 3.70 -17.73 6.40
C GLY A 112 2.47 -17.51 5.51
N LYS A 113 1.86 -18.56 4.93
CA LYS A 113 0.65 -18.40 4.09
C LYS A 113 -0.60 -18.15 4.95
N THR A 114 -0.64 -18.73 6.15
CA THR A 114 -1.68 -18.50 7.15
C THR A 114 -1.06 -18.28 8.53
N TRP A 115 -1.76 -17.53 9.38
CA TRP A 115 -1.33 -17.19 10.73
C TRP A 115 -2.47 -17.33 11.74
N GLU A 116 -2.14 -17.78 12.94
CA GLU A 116 -3.05 -17.88 14.09
C GLU A 116 -2.43 -17.25 15.33
N ASN A 117 -3.20 -16.47 16.09
CA ASN A 117 -2.74 -15.95 17.38
C ASN A 117 -2.78 -17.06 18.43
N VAL A 118 -1.61 -17.41 18.98
CA VAL A 118 -1.42 -18.48 19.95
C VAL A 118 -1.25 -17.95 21.39
N GLY A 119 -1.77 -16.76 21.70
CA GLY A 119 -1.86 -16.26 23.07
C GLY A 119 -0.87 -15.13 23.42
N LEU A 120 -0.64 -14.95 24.73
CA LEU A 120 0.16 -13.83 25.28
C LEU A 120 -0.34 -12.42 24.92
N ARG A 121 -1.63 -12.25 24.63
CA ARG A 121 -2.21 -11.00 24.10
C ARG A 121 -1.98 -9.72 24.94
N LYS A 122 -1.66 -9.86 26.22
CA LYS A 122 -1.44 -8.75 27.15
C LYS A 122 0.03 -8.37 27.33
N THR A 123 0.97 -9.06 26.69
CA THR A 123 2.40 -8.72 26.78
C THR A 123 2.70 -7.38 26.12
N ARG A 124 1.94 -6.97 25.10
CA ARG A 124 2.07 -5.73 24.32
C ARG A 124 3.38 -5.59 23.54
N HIS A 125 4.53 -5.88 24.12
CA HIS A 125 5.82 -5.82 23.43
C HIS A 125 6.62 -7.08 23.75
N ILE A 126 7.11 -7.73 22.71
CA ILE A 126 7.90 -8.96 22.75
C ILE A 126 9.28 -8.64 22.17
N GLY A 127 10.32 -8.94 22.94
CA GLY A 127 11.69 -8.64 22.55
C GLY A 127 12.35 -9.74 21.73
N GLU A 128 12.05 -11.00 22.02
CA GLU A 128 12.73 -12.14 21.41
C GLU A 128 11.87 -13.41 21.47
N ILE A 129 12.00 -14.29 20.47
CA ILE A 129 11.42 -15.64 20.44
C ILE A 129 12.50 -16.64 20.01
N ILE A 130 12.75 -17.66 20.82
CA ILE A 130 13.61 -18.77 20.43
C ILE A 130 12.83 -20.08 20.39
N VAL A 131 13.09 -20.88 19.36
CA VAL A 131 12.48 -22.20 19.13
C VAL A 131 13.54 -23.27 19.30
N HIS A 132 13.22 -24.34 20.02
CA HIS A 132 14.16 -25.43 20.25
C HIS A 132 14.62 -26.04 18.91
N PRO A 133 15.95 -26.21 18.69
CA PRO A 133 16.48 -26.51 17.35
C PRO A 133 16.07 -27.89 16.80
N GLN A 134 15.58 -28.80 17.65
CA GLN A 134 15.05 -30.12 17.26
C GLN A 134 13.56 -30.33 17.55
N ASN A 135 12.84 -29.31 18.04
CA ASN A 135 11.40 -29.44 18.33
C ASN A 135 10.68 -28.10 18.10
N PRO A 136 9.86 -27.96 17.05
CA PRO A 136 9.20 -26.70 16.72
C PRO A 136 8.08 -26.31 17.70
N ASP A 137 7.63 -27.23 18.57
CA ASP A 137 6.59 -26.98 19.56
C ASP A 137 7.15 -26.55 20.93
N LEU A 138 8.46 -26.67 21.14
CA LEU A 138 9.13 -26.17 22.33
C LEU A 138 9.67 -24.76 22.04
N VAL A 139 8.91 -23.75 22.45
CA VAL A 139 9.16 -22.33 22.14
C VAL A 139 9.21 -21.49 23.41
N TYR A 140 10.07 -20.47 23.40
CA TYR A 140 10.25 -19.54 24.51
C TYR A 140 10.11 -18.10 24.01
N VAL A 141 9.51 -17.25 24.85
CA VAL A 141 9.22 -15.85 24.51
C VAL A 141 9.77 -14.94 25.60
N ALA A 142 10.56 -13.95 25.21
CA ALA A 142 10.97 -12.84 26.07
C ALA A 142 9.93 -11.72 25.96
N ALA A 143 9.03 -11.64 26.95
CA ALA A 143 8.01 -10.61 27.01
C ALA A 143 8.53 -9.38 27.78
N PHE A 144 8.73 -8.28 27.07
CA PHE A 144 9.11 -7.01 27.70
C PHE A 144 7.97 -6.47 28.54
N GLY A 145 6.73 -6.55 28.06
CA GLY A 145 5.56 -5.99 28.73
C GLY A 145 5.09 -4.68 28.13
N ASP A 146 4.17 -4.03 28.84
CA ASP A 146 3.64 -2.74 28.40
C ASP A 146 4.67 -1.62 28.60
N ALA A 147 5.23 -1.06 27.52
CA ALA A 147 6.21 0.03 27.62
C ALA A 147 5.67 1.28 28.35
N PHE A 148 4.35 1.41 28.45
CA PHE A 148 3.67 2.59 28.98
C PHE A 148 3.17 2.41 30.42
N GLY A 149 3.30 1.22 31.01
CA GLY A 149 2.82 0.95 32.36
C GLY A 149 3.28 -0.37 32.97
N GLN A 150 3.08 -0.52 34.28
CA GLN A 150 3.39 -1.76 34.98
C GLN A 150 2.36 -2.84 34.64
N ASN A 151 2.82 -4.08 34.41
CA ASN A 151 1.95 -5.23 34.14
C ASN A 151 2.63 -6.55 34.55
N LYS A 152 1.84 -7.60 34.74
CA LYS A 152 2.33 -8.93 35.17
C LYS A 152 2.77 -9.81 34.02
N GLU A 153 2.33 -9.50 32.81
CA GLU A 153 2.63 -10.21 31.57
C GLU A 153 4.02 -9.81 31.03
N ARG A 154 5.03 -9.90 31.90
CA ARG A 154 6.46 -9.66 31.65
C ARG A 154 7.26 -10.91 31.95
N GLY A 155 8.45 -11.03 31.38
CA GLY A 155 9.40 -12.11 31.69
C GLY A 155 9.44 -13.21 30.63
N VAL A 156 9.93 -14.39 31.00
CA VAL A 156 10.12 -15.51 30.06
C VAL A 156 8.93 -16.45 30.13
N PHE A 157 8.29 -16.65 28.98
CA PHE A 157 7.23 -17.63 28.80
C PHE A 157 7.75 -18.82 28.01
N ARG A 158 7.24 -20.02 28.31
CA ARG A 158 7.56 -21.26 27.60
C ARG A 158 6.27 -21.98 27.22
N SER A 159 6.22 -22.49 26.00
CA SER A 159 5.24 -23.47 25.56
C SER A 159 5.96 -24.77 25.18
N LYS A 160 5.30 -25.91 25.46
CA LYS A 160 5.76 -27.26 25.09
C LYS A 160 4.87 -27.91 24.03
N ASP A 161 3.83 -27.21 23.61
CA ASP A 161 2.76 -27.63 22.71
C ASP A 161 2.54 -26.60 21.59
N GLY A 162 3.60 -25.85 21.26
CA GLY A 162 3.61 -24.96 20.11
C GLY A 162 2.66 -23.77 20.21
N GLY A 163 2.39 -23.31 21.44
CA GLY A 163 1.61 -22.11 21.75
C GLY A 163 0.20 -22.38 22.27
N GLU A 164 -0.25 -23.63 22.39
CA GLU A 164 -1.57 -23.92 22.98
C GLU A 164 -1.64 -23.50 24.45
N ASN A 165 -0.55 -23.73 25.21
CA ASN A 165 -0.42 -23.33 26.60
C ASN A 165 0.93 -22.64 26.87
N TRP A 166 0.93 -21.66 27.77
CA TRP A 166 2.12 -20.88 28.14
C TRP A 166 2.35 -20.88 29.65
N ASP A 167 3.53 -21.30 30.07
CA ASP A 167 4.04 -21.18 31.43
C ASP A 167 4.91 -19.92 31.56
N GLN A 168 4.65 -19.06 32.54
CA GLN A 168 5.58 -18.00 32.92
C GLN A 168 6.68 -18.61 33.81
N ILE A 169 7.83 -18.92 33.19
CA ILE A 169 8.90 -19.69 33.85
C ILE A 169 9.97 -18.82 34.52
N LEU A 170 10.00 -17.53 34.21
CA LEU A 170 10.87 -16.55 34.88
C LEU A 170 10.18 -15.18 34.91
N PHE A 171 10.08 -14.60 36.10
CA PHE A 171 9.49 -13.28 36.33
C PHE A 171 10.36 -12.52 37.33
N ARG A 172 10.64 -11.24 37.02
CA ARG A 172 11.42 -10.36 37.89
C ARG A 172 10.54 -9.40 38.66
N SER A 173 9.80 -8.54 37.97
CA SER A 173 8.88 -7.58 38.55
C SER A 173 7.89 -7.04 37.51
N GLU A 174 6.93 -6.21 37.94
CA GLU A 174 5.98 -5.57 37.02
C GLU A 174 6.59 -4.37 36.25
N LYS A 175 7.85 -4.01 36.53
CA LYS A 175 8.58 -2.90 35.92
C LYS A 175 9.67 -3.34 34.94
N ALA A 176 10.13 -4.59 35.05
CA ALA A 176 11.17 -5.14 34.21
C ALA A 176 10.69 -6.41 33.52
N GLY A 177 10.84 -6.46 32.19
CA GLY A 177 10.51 -7.64 31.40
C GLY A 177 11.70 -8.18 30.64
N ALA A 178 11.55 -9.41 30.14
CA ALA A 178 12.59 -10.05 29.37
C ALA A 178 12.68 -9.41 27.98
N VAL A 179 13.88 -9.12 27.50
CA VAL A 179 14.09 -8.42 26.21
C VAL A 179 15.00 -9.15 25.25
N ASP A 180 15.85 -10.05 25.76
CA ASP A 180 16.75 -10.87 24.95
C ASP A 180 16.86 -12.27 25.57
N LEU A 181 17.01 -13.27 24.72
CA LEU A 181 16.93 -14.69 25.07
C LEU A 181 17.74 -15.53 24.07
N THR A 182 18.66 -16.37 24.56
CA THR A 182 19.47 -17.21 23.69
C THR A 182 19.72 -18.60 24.29
N PHE A 183 19.72 -19.63 23.43
CA PHE A 183 20.23 -20.96 23.79
C PHE A 183 21.76 -20.98 23.73
N ASP A 184 22.40 -21.86 24.49
CA ASP A 184 23.69 -22.40 24.04
C ASP A 184 23.41 -23.32 22.83
N PRO A 185 23.86 -22.99 21.61
CA PRO A 185 23.51 -23.78 20.42
C PRO A 185 24.08 -25.21 20.44
N LEU A 186 25.11 -25.46 21.27
CA LEU A 186 25.71 -26.77 21.47
C LEU A 186 25.00 -27.59 22.57
N ASN A 187 24.19 -26.93 23.42
CA ASN A 187 23.39 -27.60 24.44
C ASN A 187 22.14 -26.75 24.80
N PRO A 188 20.99 -26.96 24.12
CA PRO A 188 19.79 -26.13 24.29
C PRO A 188 19.09 -26.29 25.65
N ARG A 189 19.62 -27.09 26.59
CA ARG A 189 19.20 -27.04 28.00
C ARG A 189 19.73 -25.81 28.73
N ILE A 190 20.79 -25.19 28.21
CA ILE A 190 21.35 -23.96 28.75
C ILE A 190 20.68 -22.79 28.03
N ILE A 191 20.09 -21.89 28.81
CA ILE A 191 19.36 -20.72 28.32
C ILE A 191 19.84 -19.50 29.09
N TYR A 192 20.06 -18.39 28.39
CA TYR A 192 20.35 -17.10 29.00
C TYR A 192 19.23 -16.13 28.69
N ALA A 193 18.79 -15.36 29.68
CA ALA A 193 17.72 -14.39 29.55
C ALA A 193 18.12 -13.06 30.20
N SER A 194 17.90 -11.95 29.49
CA SER A 194 18.10 -10.61 30.05
C SER A 194 16.77 -9.92 30.35
N PHE A 195 16.74 -9.15 31.43
CA PHE A 195 15.62 -8.33 31.85
C PHE A 195 15.99 -6.86 31.80
N TRP A 196 15.03 -6.02 31.41
CA TRP A 196 15.20 -4.58 31.29
C TRP A 196 14.09 -3.85 32.05
N GLU A 197 14.48 -3.06 33.06
CA GLU A 197 13.59 -2.08 33.67
C GLU A 197 13.58 -0.81 32.82
N ALA A 198 12.44 -0.52 32.19
CA ALA A 198 12.26 0.69 31.40
C ALA A 198 10.79 1.09 31.28
N TYR A 199 10.57 2.38 31.05
CA TYR A 199 9.25 2.91 30.72
C TYR A 199 9.38 4.08 29.73
N ARG A 200 8.31 4.29 28.98
CA ARG A 200 8.15 5.44 28.10
C ARG A 200 6.82 6.14 28.38
N ASN A 201 6.87 7.46 28.49
CA ASN A 201 5.69 8.33 28.53
C ASN A 201 5.82 9.46 27.49
N PHE A 202 4.93 10.46 27.51
CA PHE A 202 4.96 11.56 26.53
C PHE A 202 6.17 12.49 26.64
N TRP A 203 6.80 12.58 27.82
CA TRP A 203 7.87 13.56 28.11
C TRP A 203 9.20 12.92 28.45
N SER A 204 9.26 11.60 28.58
CA SER A 204 10.46 10.91 29.02
C SER A 204 10.45 9.44 28.62
N LEU A 205 11.63 8.98 28.25
CA LEU A 205 12.06 7.60 28.30
C LEU A 205 12.98 7.44 29.52
N ASN A 206 12.89 6.31 30.19
CA ASN A 206 13.88 5.91 31.18
C ASN A 206 14.39 4.51 30.86
N SER A 207 15.71 4.39 30.64
CA SER A 207 16.40 3.13 30.42
C SER A 207 17.23 2.76 31.64
N GLY A 208 16.85 1.67 32.30
CA GLY A 208 17.61 1.04 33.37
C GLY A 208 17.11 1.31 34.79
N GLY A 209 17.36 0.33 35.65
CA GLY A 209 16.89 0.31 37.04
C GLY A 209 17.41 -0.91 37.79
N PRO A 210 17.08 -1.03 39.09
CA PRO A 210 17.55 -2.14 39.93
C PRO A 210 17.03 -3.53 39.50
N ASP A 211 15.98 -3.60 38.68
CA ASP A 211 15.45 -4.89 38.19
C ASP A 211 16.02 -5.33 36.84
N SER A 212 16.83 -4.51 36.16
CA SER A 212 17.59 -4.97 34.99
C SER A 212 18.62 -6.02 35.39
N SER A 213 18.58 -7.18 34.75
CA SER A 213 19.28 -8.39 35.24
C SER A 213 19.58 -9.40 34.14
N LEU A 214 20.50 -10.34 34.40
CA LEU A 214 20.89 -11.42 33.51
C LEU A 214 20.80 -12.77 34.25
N TYR A 215 20.14 -13.74 33.63
CA TYR A 215 19.88 -15.06 34.21
C TYR A 215 20.44 -16.18 33.34
N LYS A 216 20.78 -17.30 33.98
CA LYS A 216 21.16 -18.56 33.34
C LYS A 216 20.30 -19.71 33.86
N SER A 217 19.76 -20.51 32.95
CA SER A 217 19.23 -21.84 33.23
C SER A 217 20.17 -22.92 32.70
N SER A 218 20.12 -24.12 33.26
CA SER A 218 20.87 -25.29 32.77
C SER A 218 20.01 -26.56 32.64
N ASP A 219 18.69 -26.41 32.80
CA ASP A 219 17.70 -27.48 32.80
C ASP A 219 16.49 -27.17 31.90
N GLY A 220 16.67 -26.33 30.87
CA GLY A 220 15.60 -25.97 29.93
C GLY A 220 14.59 -24.98 30.51
N GLY A 221 15.01 -24.15 31.46
CA GLY A 221 14.22 -23.06 32.04
C GLY A 221 13.34 -23.46 33.23
N ASP A 222 13.52 -24.67 33.78
CA ASP A 222 12.80 -25.09 35.00
C ASP A 222 13.38 -24.40 36.25
N THR A 223 14.69 -24.15 36.28
CA THR A 223 15.36 -23.33 37.31
C THR A 223 16.31 -22.29 36.69
N TRP A 224 16.51 -21.19 37.42
CA TRP A 224 17.31 -20.05 36.98
C TRP A 224 18.25 -19.56 38.08
N LYS A 225 19.48 -19.21 37.69
CA LYS A 225 20.49 -18.55 38.52
C LYS A 225 20.66 -17.11 38.05
N ASP A 226 20.55 -16.16 38.98
CA ASP A 226 20.90 -14.76 38.74
C ASP A 226 22.44 -14.64 38.61
N ILE A 227 22.90 -14.14 37.47
CA ILE A 227 24.32 -13.94 37.17
C ILE A 227 24.66 -12.46 36.94
N SER A 228 23.74 -11.56 37.28
CA SER A 228 23.85 -10.12 37.02
C SER A 228 25.07 -9.48 37.67
N ASP A 229 25.51 -10.00 38.82
CA ASP A 229 26.59 -9.42 39.63
C ASP A 229 27.81 -10.34 39.78
N ASN A 230 27.90 -11.37 38.94
CA ASN A 230 29.04 -12.27 38.90
C ASN A 230 30.37 -11.52 38.69
N PRO A 231 31.52 -12.11 39.08
CA PRO A 231 32.83 -11.48 38.95
C PRO A 231 33.07 -10.92 37.55
N GLY A 232 33.45 -9.64 37.48
CA GLY A 232 33.75 -8.92 36.23
C GLY A 232 32.59 -8.15 35.59
N MET A 233 31.34 -8.37 36.03
CA MET A 233 30.17 -7.60 35.57
C MET A 233 30.17 -6.17 36.13
N PRO A 234 29.55 -5.20 35.42
CA PRO A 234 29.42 -3.82 35.90
C PRO A 234 28.59 -3.75 37.19
N LYS A 235 28.95 -2.81 38.07
CA LYS A 235 28.26 -2.58 39.35
C LYS A 235 27.16 -1.53 39.21
N GLY A 236 26.25 -1.51 40.18
CA GLY A 236 25.11 -0.57 40.19
C GLY A 236 23.98 -0.98 39.25
N ASN A 237 23.15 0.01 38.90
CA ASN A 237 22.01 -0.19 38.00
C ASN A 237 22.49 -0.50 36.58
N LYS A 238 21.77 -1.39 35.92
CA LYS A 238 22.01 -1.78 34.54
C LYS A 238 20.81 -1.34 33.69
N GLY A 239 21.04 -1.14 32.41
CA GLY A 239 20.04 -0.84 31.41
C GLY A 239 19.72 -2.05 30.54
N LYS A 240 19.49 -1.83 29.25
CA LYS A 240 19.26 -2.93 28.30
C LYS A 240 20.54 -3.79 28.18
N ILE A 241 20.37 -5.11 28.06
CA ILE A 241 21.46 -6.07 27.94
C ILE A 241 21.16 -6.96 26.73
N GLY A 242 22.07 -6.95 25.75
CA GLY A 242 22.10 -7.93 24.67
C GLY A 242 23.01 -9.10 25.03
N ILE A 243 22.66 -10.34 24.69
CA ILE A 243 23.40 -11.57 25.04
C ILE A 243 23.48 -12.54 23.85
N ALA A 244 24.69 -13.01 23.55
CA ALA A 244 24.92 -14.04 22.52
C ALA A 244 25.83 -15.16 23.03
N ALA A 245 25.43 -16.40 22.81
CA ALA A 245 26.27 -17.58 23.01
C ALA A 245 26.98 -17.98 21.71
N SER A 246 28.24 -18.39 21.81
CA SER A 246 28.98 -18.86 20.62
C SER A 246 28.44 -20.22 20.15
N PRO A 247 28.01 -20.35 18.88
CA PRO A 247 27.54 -21.63 18.34
C PRO A 247 28.66 -22.64 18.07
N VAL A 248 29.93 -22.21 18.12
CA VAL A 248 31.10 -23.03 17.78
C VAL A 248 32.08 -23.22 18.95
N GLN A 249 31.85 -22.56 20.08
CA GLN A 249 32.66 -22.71 21.29
C GLN A 249 31.80 -22.65 22.56
N SER A 250 31.55 -23.81 23.17
CA SER A 250 30.77 -23.88 24.41
C SER A 250 31.41 -23.08 25.55
N GLY A 251 30.58 -22.47 26.39
CA GLY A 251 31.01 -21.62 27.50
C GLY A 251 31.35 -20.18 27.10
N ARG A 252 31.53 -19.90 25.79
CA ARG A 252 31.79 -18.54 25.34
C ARG A 252 30.51 -17.74 25.14
N LEU A 253 30.44 -16.59 25.79
CA LEU A 253 29.32 -15.64 25.72
C LEU A 253 29.82 -14.22 25.48
N TRP A 254 29.02 -13.40 24.82
CA TRP A 254 29.17 -11.95 24.80
C TRP A 254 27.92 -11.29 25.37
N ALA A 255 28.11 -10.29 26.23
CA ALA A 255 27.05 -9.44 26.73
C ALA A 255 27.40 -7.97 26.45
N ILE A 256 26.54 -7.27 25.74
CA ILE A 256 26.63 -5.81 25.59
C ILE A 256 25.69 -5.17 26.62
N ILE A 257 26.21 -4.28 27.45
CA ILE A 257 25.53 -3.86 28.68
C ILE A 257 25.52 -2.34 28.80
N GLU A 258 24.33 -1.75 28.91
CA GLU A 258 24.16 -0.39 29.40
C GLU A 258 24.38 -0.35 30.92
N ALA A 259 25.33 0.46 31.37
CA ALA A 259 25.66 0.69 32.77
C ALA A 259 26.53 1.95 32.90
N GLU A 260 26.92 2.32 34.13
CA GLU A 260 27.97 3.32 34.34
C GLU A 260 29.29 2.90 33.66
N ASP A 261 29.69 1.63 33.85
CA ASP A 261 30.76 0.96 33.11
C ASP A 261 30.20 0.24 31.86
N ALA A 262 29.54 0.98 30.96
CA ALA A 262 28.97 0.44 29.73
C ALA A 262 30.04 -0.17 28.79
N GLY A 263 29.70 -1.27 28.11
CA GLY A 263 30.59 -1.89 27.13
C GLY A 263 30.23 -3.32 26.75
N LEU A 264 31.15 -3.95 26.01
CA LEU A 264 31.07 -5.37 25.65
C LEU A 264 31.87 -6.21 26.64
N TYR A 265 31.21 -7.23 27.17
CA TYR A 265 31.74 -8.20 28.11
C TYR A 265 31.76 -9.58 27.48
N ARG A 266 32.78 -10.37 27.81
CA ARG A 266 32.93 -11.75 27.34
C ARG A 266 33.12 -12.69 28.53
N SER A 267 32.49 -13.86 28.45
CA SER A 267 32.72 -14.98 29.36
C SER A 267 33.29 -16.16 28.57
N GLU A 268 34.08 -17.01 29.24
CA GLU A 268 34.62 -18.27 28.70
C GLU A 268 34.12 -19.49 29.48
N ASP A 269 33.38 -19.29 30.57
CA ASP A 269 32.96 -20.31 31.53
C ASP A 269 31.42 -20.38 31.67
N GLY A 270 30.70 -19.90 30.66
CA GLY A 270 29.24 -19.90 30.62
C GLY A 270 28.62 -18.91 31.61
N GLY A 271 29.27 -17.76 31.81
CA GLY A 271 28.75 -16.65 32.61
C GLY A 271 29.10 -16.69 34.10
N GLU A 272 29.99 -17.58 34.55
CA GLU A 272 30.46 -17.62 35.95
C GLU A 272 31.46 -16.48 36.23
N SER A 273 32.27 -16.09 35.24
CA SER A 273 33.11 -14.90 35.27
C SER A 273 33.12 -14.19 33.92
N TRP A 274 33.35 -12.86 33.98
CA TRP A 274 33.32 -11.98 32.81
C TRP A 274 34.57 -11.12 32.73
N GLY A 275 34.98 -10.80 31.51
CA GLY A 275 36.00 -9.80 31.20
C GLY A 275 35.47 -8.83 30.17
N MET A 276 35.56 -7.54 30.45
CA MET A 276 35.20 -6.50 29.49
C MET A 276 36.25 -6.43 28.38
N THR A 277 35.81 -6.63 27.14
CA THR A 277 36.68 -6.65 25.95
C THR A 277 36.74 -5.31 25.25
N SER A 278 35.68 -4.49 25.34
CA SER A 278 35.65 -3.15 24.76
C SER A 278 34.83 -2.17 25.58
N ARG A 279 35.37 -0.95 25.73
CA ARG A 279 34.71 0.24 26.29
C ARG A 279 34.33 1.26 25.22
N ASN A 280 34.46 0.92 23.94
CA ASN A 280 34.19 1.88 22.88
C ASN A 280 32.70 2.24 22.89
N ARG A 281 32.39 3.52 23.09
CA ARG A 281 31.03 4.04 23.15
C ARG A 281 30.30 4.01 21.81
N ASP A 282 31.03 3.90 20.70
CA ASP A 282 30.46 3.68 19.37
C ASP A 282 29.68 2.36 19.27
N LEU A 283 29.91 1.42 20.20
CA LEU A 283 29.16 0.17 20.28
C LEU A 283 27.84 0.32 21.05
N ILE A 284 27.63 1.43 21.77
CA ILE A 284 26.52 1.58 22.73
C ILE A 284 25.99 3.03 22.79
N HIS A 285 25.56 3.57 21.64
CA HIS A 285 25.10 4.96 21.52
C HIS A 285 23.73 5.23 22.18
N ARG A 286 22.72 4.44 21.81
CA ARG A 286 21.35 4.53 22.36
C ARG A 286 20.91 3.12 22.77
N PRO A 287 21.26 2.68 23.98
CA PRO A 287 21.15 1.26 24.32
C PRO A 287 19.69 0.78 24.37
N TRP A 288 18.78 1.65 24.78
CA TRP A 288 17.34 1.40 24.71
C TRP A 288 16.82 1.13 23.28
N TYR A 289 17.57 1.53 22.24
CA TYR A 289 17.21 1.37 20.83
C TYR A 289 17.94 0.21 20.14
N TYR A 290 19.22 -0.06 20.44
CA TYR A 290 20.01 -1.05 19.68
C TYR A 290 20.78 -2.11 20.47
N CYS A 291 20.76 -2.17 21.81
CA CYS A 291 21.71 -3.01 22.58
C CYS A 291 21.61 -4.53 22.28
N HIS A 292 22.22 -4.97 21.18
CA HIS A 292 22.12 -6.28 20.54
C HIS A 292 23.52 -6.75 20.12
N VAL A 293 23.79 -8.04 20.29
CA VAL A 293 25.08 -8.66 19.98
C VAL A 293 24.83 -10.02 19.34
N PHE A 294 25.61 -10.37 18.31
CA PHE A 294 25.42 -11.61 17.56
C PHE A 294 26.75 -12.33 17.39
N ALA A 295 26.79 -13.62 17.70
CA ALA A 295 27.97 -14.45 17.48
C ALA A 295 27.99 -14.99 16.04
N ASP A 296 29.17 -15.05 15.41
CA ASP A 296 29.31 -15.69 14.11
C ASP A 296 29.04 -17.19 14.19
N THR A 297 28.34 -17.73 13.19
CA THR A 297 27.91 -19.14 13.18
C THR A 297 29.04 -20.12 12.90
N GLN A 298 30.17 -19.65 12.34
CA GLN A 298 31.29 -20.50 11.91
C GLN A 298 32.62 -20.14 12.59
N HIS A 299 32.72 -19.00 13.29
CA HIS A 299 33.97 -18.47 13.84
C HIS A 299 33.87 -18.04 15.30
N SER A 300 34.58 -18.72 16.20
CA SER A 300 34.47 -18.55 17.66
C SER A 300 34.94 -17.20 18.21
N ASP A 301 35.72 -16.44 17.44
CA ASP A 301 36.22 -15.10 17.81
C ASP A 301 35.48 -13.98 17.07
N THR A 302 34.55 -14.29 16.16
CA THR A 302 33.84 -13.26 15.40
C THR A 302 32.51 -12.90 16.06
N VAL A 303 32.30 -11.60 16.27
CA VAL A 303 31.10 -11.05 16.91
C VAL A 303 30.66 -9.77 16.19
N TYR A 304 29.35 -9.60 16.07
CA TYR A 304 28.71 -8.45 15.45
C TYR A 304 27.89 -7.68 16.48
N ILE A 305 27.84 -6.36 16.31
CA ILE A 305 27.00 -5.47 17.13
C ILE A 305 26.18 -4.62 16.17
N THR A 306 24.87 -4.60 16.37
CA THR A 306 23.98 -3.67 15.68
C THR A 306 23.80 -2.43 16.57
N ASN A 307 23.99 -1.26 15.97
CA ASN A 307 23.87 0.06 16.58
C ASN A 307 23.53 1.06 15.44
N LEU A 308 23.65 2.37 15.66
CA LEU A 308 23.59 3.38 14.60
C LEU A 308 24.40 2.94 13.36
N GLN A 309 25.61 2.43 13.58
CA GLN A 309 26.38 1.65 12.61
C GLN A 309 26.40 0.17 13.00
N MET A 310 26.61 -0.71 12.02
CA MET A 310 26.85 -2.13 12.25
C MET A 310 28.35 -2.39 12.40
N TRP A 311 28.75 -3.11 13.44
CA TRP A 311 30.15 -3.37 13.76
C TRP A 311 30.48 -4.85 13.73
N LYS A 312 31.71 -5.19 13.32
CA LYS A 312 32.25 -6.55 13.35
C LYS A 312 33.63 -6.59 14.00
N SER A 313 33.82 -7.52 14.92
CA SER A 313 35.12 -7.91 15.47
C SER A 313 35.44 -9.34 15.04
N LYS A 314 36.74 -9.65 14.90
CA LYS A 314 37.26 -11.00 14.60
C LYS A 314 38.27 -11.50 15.65
N ASP A 315 38.41 -10.78 16.75
CA ASP A 315 39.39 -11.04 17.81
C ASP A 315 38.71 -11.15 19.20
N GLY A 316 37.49 -11.66 19.20
CA GLY A 316 36.70 -11.92 20.40
C GLY A 316 36.11 -10.66 21.02
N GLY A 317 35.94 -9.58 20.25
CA GLY A 317 35.29 -8.34 20.69
C GLY A 317 36.23 -7.25 21.18
N THR A 318 37.49 -7.24 20.75
CA THR A 318 38.50 -6.24 21.18
C THR A 318 38.61 -5.10 20.17
N ASN A 319 38.80 -5.42 18.88
CA ASN A 319 38.88 -4.43 17.80
C ASN A 319 37.69 -4.61 16.84
N PHE A 320 37.12 -3.49 16.38
CA PHE A 320 35.96 -3.47 15.50
C PHE A 320 36.23 -2.73 14.19
N THR A 321 35.59 -3.21 13.13
CA THR A 321 35.46 -2.52 11.85
C THR A 321 33.99 -2.38 11.50
N GLU A 322 33.61 -1.24 10.94
CA GLU A 322 32.25 -0.99 10.47
C GLU A 322 31.91 -1.90 9.28
N ILE A 323 30.67 -2.39 9.25
CA ILE A 323 30.01 -2.95 8.07
C ILE A 323 29.03 -1.91 7.57
N THR A 324 29.25 -1.38 6.36
CA THR A 324 28.31 -0.44 5.76
C THR A 324 27.07 -1.17 5.25
N THR A 325 25.93 -0.88 5.85
CA THR A 325 24.59 -1.31 5.44
C THR A 325 23.94 -0.25 4.52
N PRO A 326 22.87 -0.58 3.77
CA PRO A 326 22.15 0.40 2.94
C PRO A 326 21.54 1.58 3.72
N HIS A 327 21.39 1.43 5.04
CA HIS A 327 20.86 2.43 5.95
C HIS A 327 21.49 2.27 7.35
N GLY A 328 21.54 3.36 8.12
CA GLY A 328 21.93 3.33 9.54
C GLY A 328 20.82 2.76 10.44
N ASP A 329 21.03 2.82 11.74
CA ASP A 329 20.05 2.38 12.76
C ASP A 329 19.74 0.89 12.63
N ASN A 330 20.74 0.07 12.94
CA ASN A 330 20.68 -1.37 12.75
C ASN A 330 20.09 -2.02 14.01
N HIS A 331 19.06 -2.84 13.85
CA HIS A 331 18.31 -3.43 14.96
C HIS A 331 18.53 -4.93 15.08
N ASP A 332 18.43 -5.67 13.98
CA ASP A 332 18.47 -7.13 14.03
C ASP A 332 19.34 -7.75 12.92
N LEU A 333 19.83 -8.95 13.19
CA LEU A 333 20.72 -9.71 12.31
C LEU A 333 20.49 -11.22 12.47
N TRP A 334 20.10 -11.85 11.37
CA TRP A 334 20.14 -13.30 11.25
C TRP A 334 21.35 -13.72 10.43
N ILE A 335 22.10 -14.71 10.94
CA ILE A 335 23.25 -15.33 10.28
C ILE A 335 22.90 -16.79 10.06
N ASP A 336 23.05 -17.31 8.84
CA ASP A 336 22.74 -18.70 8.55
C ASP A 336 23.57 -19.65 9.45
N PRO A 337 22.94 -20.58 10.19
CA PRO A 337 23.63 -21.54 11.05
C PRO A 337 24.66 -22.42 10.32
N LYS A 338 24.55 -22.57 9.00
CA LYS A 338 25.41 -23.41 8.15
C LYS A 338 26.39 -22.59 7.29
N ASP A 339 26.17 -21.29 7.12
CA ASP A 339 27.00 -20.42 6.27
C ASP A 339 27.01 -18.95 6.75
N SER A 340 28.06 -18.52 7.45
CA SER A 340 28.14 -17.15 7.97
C SER A 340 28.29 -16.05 6.91
N LEU A 341 28.36 -16.39 5.62
CA LEU A 341 28.28 -15.41 4.53
C LEU A 341 26.85 -15.04 4.16
N ARG A 342 25.87 -15.88 4.51
CA ARG A 342 24.45 -15.66 4.23
C ARG A 342 23.78 -15.02 5.44
N MET A 343 23.23 -13.82 5.24
CA MET A 343 22.70 -12.98 6.31
C MET A 343 21.48 -12.19 5.85
N VAL A 344 20.59 -11.85 6.79
CA VAL A 344 19.58 -10.79 6.62
C VAL A 344 19.69 -9.84 7.78
N GLN A 345 19.53 -8.55 7.51
CA GLN A 345 19.73 -7.46 8.47
C GLN A 345 18.55 -6.48 8.41
N GLY A 346 18.04 -6.09 9.58
CA GLY A 346 16.94 -5.14 9.73
C GLY A 346 17.39 -3.79 10.31
N ASN A 347 17.04 -2.70 9.62
CA ASN A 347 17.39 -1.33 10.01
C ASN A 347 16.19 -0.35 9.82
N ASP A 348 16.37 0.93 10.15
CA ASP A 348 15.30 1.95 10.02
C ASP A 348 14.88 2.25 8.57
N GLY A 349 15.71 1.86 7.60
CA GLY A 349 15.40 1.95 6.18
C GLY A 349 14.74 0.70 5.58
N GLY A 350 14.68 -0.43 6.28
CA GLY A 350 14.12 -1.69 5.79
C GLY A 350 15.00 -2.92 6.04
N ALA A 351 14.61 -4.05 5.44
CA ALA A 351 15.41 -5.28 5.48
C ALA A 351 16.34 -5.38 4.27
N CYS A 352 17.56 -5.88 4.47
CA CYS A 352 18.49 -6.19 3.38
C CYS A 352 19.21 -7.53 3.57
N VAL A 353 19.52 -8.20 2.46
CA VAL A 353 20.09 -9.56 2.42
C VAL A 353 21.52 -9.52 1.88
N SER A 354 22.41 -10.33 2.46
CA SER A 354 23.79 -10.54 1.98
C SER A 354 24.10 -12.02 1.78
N PHE A 355 24.91 -12.32 0.76
CA PHE A 355 25.47 -13.64 0.48
C PHE A 355 27.00 -13.64 0.49
N ASN A 356 27.62 -12.60 1.03
CA ASN A 356 29.08 -12.45 1.10
C ASN A 356 29.57 -11.87 2.43
N GLY A 357 28.79 -12.05 3.49
CA GLY A 357 29.13 -11.64 4.85
C GLY A 357 29.12 -10.12 5.05
N GLY A 358 28.18 -9.43 4.42
CA GLY A 358 27.97 -7.98 4.55
C GLY A 358 28.86 -7.10 3.67
N LYS A 359 29.54 -7.65 2.65
CA LYS A 359 30.29 -6.82 1.69
C LYS A 359 29.39 -6.12 0.67
N SER A 360 28.22 -6.71 0.39
CA SER A 360 27.15 -6.09 -0.37
C SER A 360 25.79 -6.58 0.15
N TRP A 361 24.77 -5.75 -0.04
CA TRP A 361 23.41 -5.96 0.44
C TRP A 361 22.38 -5.74 -0.67
N SER A 362 21.22 -6.39 -0.57
CA SER A 362 20.05 -6.11 -1.43
C SER A 362 19.49 -4.70 -1.17
N SER A 363 18.65 -4.20 -2.10
CA SER A 363 18.03 -2.88 -1.97
C SER A 363 16.98 -2.85 -0.85
N ILE A 364 16.80 -1.67 -0.25
CA ILE A 364 15.70 -1.30 0.65
C ILE A 364 14.62 -0.43 -0.05
N TYR A 365 14.86 -0.05 -1.31
CA TYR A 365 13.94 0.74 -2.15
C TYR A 365 13.01 -0.16 -2.97
N ASN A 366 12.55 -1.26 -2.37
CA ASN A 366 11.66 -2.26 -2.95
C ASN A 366 10.63 -2.77 -1.91
N GLN A 367 10.34 -1.95 -0.89
CA GLN A 367 9.48 -2.31 0.25
C GLN A 367 8.43 -1.22 0.45
N LEU A 368 7.14 -1.57 0.44
CA LEU A 368 6.04 -0.62 0.66
C LEU A 368 5.78 -0.44 2.18
N THR A 369 6.81 -0.08 2.93
CA THR A 369 6.79 0.01 4.40
C THR A 369 7.14 1.40 4.95
N SER A 370 6.99 2.46 4.14
CA SER A 370 7.33 3.82 4.57
C SER A 370 6.48 4.26 5.79
N GLN A 371 7.14 4.89 6.77
CA GLN A 371 6.56 5.38 8.01
C GLN A 371 6.37 6.91 7.98
N PHE A 372 5.15 7.37 7.70
CA PHE A 372 4.85 8.80 7.62
C PHE A 372 4.30 9.36 8.94
N TYR A 373 4.72 10.58 9.28
CA TYR A 373 4.22 11.28 10.48
C TYR A 373 3.02 12.17 10.20
N ARG A 374 3.14 13.07 9.22
CA ARG A 374 2.12 14.08 8.85
C ARG A 374 2.20 14.34 7.35
N MET A 375 1.08 14.71 6.73
CA MET A 375 1.05 14.89 5.28
C MET A 375 0.37 16.16 4.80
N ASP A 376 0.67 16.53 3.56
CA ASP A 376 -0.05 17.56 2.81
C ASP A 376 -0.26 17.17 1.34
N ILE A 377 -1.17 17.88 0.66
CA ILE A 377 -1.59 17.57 -0.71
C ILE A 377 -1.67 18.85 -1.53
N ASP A 378 -1.03 18.86 -2.70
CA ASP A 378 -1.03 20.03 -3.59
C ASP A 378 -2.32 20.13 -4.45
N ASN A 379 -2.36 21.12 -5.34
CA ASN A 379 -3.44 21.35 -6.30
C ASN A 379 -3.05 21.03 -7.76
N GLN A 380 -1.97 20.29 -8.00
CA GLN A 380 -1.59 19.88 -9.37
C GLN A 380 -2.61 18.90 -9.95
N PHE A 381 -2.55 18.69 -11.28
CA PHE A 381 -3.32 17.63 -11.94
C PHE A 381 -2.38 16.69 -12.72
N PRO A 382 -2.29 15.40 -12.33
CA PRO A 382 -2.80 14.83 -11.07
C PRO A 382 -2.14 15.47 -9.83
N TYR A 383 -2.84 15.49 -8.70
CA TYR A 383 -2.30 16.07 -7.47
C TYR A 383 -1.20 15.17 -6.89
N ARG A 384 -0.34 15.72 -6.03
CA ARG A 384 0.71 14.97 -5.33
C ARG A 384 0.49 15.00 -3.81
N VAL A 385 0.96 13.94 -3.16
CA VAL A 385 0.87 13.72 -1.71
C VAL A 385 2.29 13.81 -1.12
N TYR A 386 2.43 14.57 -0.04
CA TYR A 386 3.71 14.93 0.58
C TYR A 386 3.74 14.44 2.02
N ALA A 387 4.87 13.90 2.49
CA ALA A 387 5.09 13.63 3.92
C ALA A 387 6.57 13.66 4.27
N THR A 388 6.87 13.82 5.56
CA THR A 388 8.15 13.43 6.15
C THR A 388 8.09 11.95 6.56
N GLN A 389 9.20 11.24 6.36
CA GLN A 389 9.30 9.82 6.67
C GLN A 389 10.34 9.60 7.77
N GLN A 390 10.00 8.79 8.77
CA GLN A 390 10.94 8.41 9.82
C GLN A 390 12.28 7.91 9.25
N ASP A 391 13.36 8.47 9.81
CA ASP A 391 14.77 8.28 9.49
C ASP A 391 15.11 8.31 8.00
N ASN A 392 14.30 9.03 7.22
CA ASN A 392 14.50 9.21 5.80
C ASN A 392 14.15 10.64 5.38
N THR A 393 14.30 10.96 4.10
CA THR A 393 13.90 12.30 3.63
C THR A 393 12.39 12.43 3.53
N SER A 394 11.91 13.67 3.49
CA SER A 394 10.60 14.00 2.95
C SER A 394 10.45 13.50 1.51
N ILE A 395 9.21 13.25 1.12
CA ILE A 395 8.87 12.72 -0.19
C ILE A 395 7.55 13.29 -0.71
N SER A 396 7.45 13.39 -2.03
CA SER A 396 6.22 13.70 -2.75
C SER A 396 5.92 12.60 -3.78
N VAL A 397 4.71 12.04 -3.74
CA VAL A 397 4.24 10.95 -4.60
C VAL A 397 3.04 11.43 -5.43
N PRO A 398 3.00 11.23 -6.76
CA PRO A 398 1.82 11.59 -7.54
C PRO A 398 0.65 10.67 -7.21
N SER A 399 -0.57 11.20 -7.29
CA SER A 399 -1.80 10.41 -7.15
C SER A 399 -2.12 9.54 -8.36
N ALA A 400 -1.51 9.80 -9.52
CA ALA A 400 -1.60 8.99 -10.73
C ALA A 400 -0.37 9.23 -11.62
N SER A 401 -0.01 8.24 -12.41
CA SER A 401 1.14 8.24 -13.32
C SER A 401 0.71 7.94 -14.76
N GLU A 402 1.30 8.61 -15.75
CA GLU A 402 1.16 8.27 -17.17
C GLU A 402 1.67 6.86 -17.55
N TYR A 403 2.46 6.20 -16.71
CA TYR A 403 3.11 4.91 -17.00
C TYR A 403 2.32 3.68 -16.55
N GLY A 404 1.06 3.86 -16.13
CA GLY A 404 0.19 2.75 -15.72
C GLY A 404 0.39 2.27 -14.28
N ALA A 405 1.49 2.66 -13.64
CA ALA A 405 1.79 2.46 -12.23
C ALA A 405 2.70 3.59 -11.75
N ILE A 406 2.69 3.89 -10.45
CA ILE A 406 3.48 4.96 -9.85
C ILE A 406 4.84 4.40 -9.45
N THR A 407 5.88 4.79 -10.18
CA THR A 407 7.23 4.29 -9.93
C THR A 407 7.97 5.17 -8.92
N PHE A 408 9.00 4.62 -8.27
CA PHE A 408 9.85 5.43 -7.37
C PHE A 408 10.50 6.63 -8.09
N ASN A 409 10.78 6.50 -9.39
CA ASN A 409 11.40 7.57 -10.20
C ASN A 409 10.50 8.80 -10.41
N GLU A 410 9.19 8.67 -10.18
CA GLU A 410 8.24 9.78 -10.24
C GLU A 410 8.05 10.49 -8.90
N CYS A 411 8.60 9.91 -7.84
CA CYS A 411 8.66 10.54 -6.54
C CYS A 411 9.72 11.66 -6.55
N THR A 412 9.49 12.71 -5.79
CA THR A 412 10.49 13.78 -5.57
C THR A 412 10.79 13.92 -4.08
N LEU A 413 11.97 14.43 -3.74
CA LEU A 413 12.43 14.58 -2.35
C LEU A 413 12.50 16.07 -1.98
N PRO A 414 11.39 16.67 -1.51
CA PRO A 414 11.36 18.09 -1.15
C PRO A 414 12.07 18.31 0.19
N GLY A 415 13.41 18.37 0.18
CA GLY A 415 14.22 18.57 1.38
C GLY A 415 14.67 17.27 2.06
N THR A 416 15.23 17.39 3.26
CA THR A 416 15.85 16.29 4.02
C THR A 416 15.12 15.95 5.32
N GLY A 417 13.93 16.51 5.54
CA GLY A 417 13.18 16.35 6.78
C GLY A 417 12.66 14.93 7.02
N GLU A 418 13.08 14.30 8.12
CA GLU A 418 12.64 12.95 8.52
C GLU A 418 11.45 12.96 9.50
N SER A 419 11.08 14.16 9.95
CA SER A 419 10.18 14.32 11.09
C SER A 419 9.20 15.47 10.86
N GLY A 420 8.01 15.31 11.42
CA GLY A 420 7.08 16.43 11.60
C GLY A 420 6.24 16.83 10.41
N PHE A 421 5.67 18.03 10.48
CA PHE A 421 4.73 18.50 9.47
C PHE A 421 5.45 18.84 8.17
N ILE A 422 4.72 18.71 7.07
CA ILE A 422 5.07 19.24 5.77
C ILE A 422 3.90 20.08 5.29
N ALA A 423 4.18 21.18 4.59
CA ALA A 423 3.16 22.04 4.03
C ALA A 423 3.57 22.49 2.62
N VAL A 424 2.75 22.20 1.62
CA VAL A 424 2.95 22.65 0.25
C VAL A 424 2.13 23.92 0.01
N LYS A 425 2.74 24.93 -0.61
CA LYS A 425 2.08 26.22 -0.83
C LYS A 425 0.86 26.03 -1.76
N PRO A 426 -0.37 26.40 -1.34
CA PRO A 426 -1.60 26.02 -2.06
C PRO A 426 -1.71 26.52 -3.50
N ASP A 427 -1.14 27.69 -3.79
CA ASP A 427 -1.15 28.38 -5.09
C ASP A 427 0.18 28.26 -5.84
N ASP A 428 1.21 27.65 -5.24
CA ASP A 428 2.48 27.37 -5.90
C ASP A 428 3.09 26.05 -5.40
N PRO A 429 2.85 24.91 -6.08
CA PRO A 429 3.30 23.60 -5.63
C PRO A 429 4.81 23.42 -5.64
N ASN A 430 5.56 24.40 -6.16
CA ASN A 430 7.02 24.34 -6.11
C ASN A 430 7.57 24.69 -4.73
N ILE A 431 6.82 25.43 -3.90
CA ILE A 431 7.27 25.88 -2.59
C ILE A 431 6.75 24.93 -1.51
N VAL A 432 7.67 24.36 -0.74
CA VAL A 432 7.36 23.37 0.31
C VAL A 432 8.09 23.72 1.60
N TYR A 433 7.37 23.71 2.71
CA TYR A 433 7.90 23.86 4.07
C TYR A 433 7.97 22.50 4.74
N ILE A 434 9.12 22.16 5.34
CA ILE A 434 9.36 20.82 5.88
C ILE A 434 9.94 20.93 7.30
N GLY A 435 9.27 20.34 8.28
CA GLY A 435 9.83 20.08 9.60
C GLY A 435 11.01 19.11 9.48
N SER A 436 12.08 19.32 10.24
CA SER A 436 13.31 18.54 10.05
C SER A 436 14.13 18.40 11.33
N VAL A 437 13.44 18.27 12.47
CA VAL A 437 14.09 18.03 13.76
C VAL A 437 14.83 16.68 13.68
N GLY A 438 16.09 16.63 14.14
CA GLY A 438 16.93 15.43 14.05
C GLY A 438 17.69 15.23 12.72
N SER A 439 17.11 15.61 11.57
CA SER A 439 17.70 15.33 10.24
C SER A 439 18.30 16.54 9.52
N SER A 440 18.10 17.75 10.04
CA SER A 440 18.60 18.98 9.44
C SER A 440 19.44 19.78 10.43
N PRO A 441 20.51 20.45 9.96
CA PRO A 441 21.17 21.48 10.77
C PRO A 441 20.21 22.62 11.08
N GLY A 442 20.56 23.40 12.10
CA GLY A 442 19.81 24.59 12.53
C GLY A 442 19.31 24.53 13.97
N GLY A 443 19.47 23.39 14.65
CA GLY A 443 19.14 23.22 16.06
C GLY A 443 17.63 23.14 16.32
N GLU A 444 17.18 23.80 17.38
CA GLU A 444 15.81 23.74 17.90
C GLU A 444 14.78 24.19 16.85
N GLY A 445 13.77 23.35 16.60
CA GLY A 445 12.70 23.64 15.64
C GLY A 445 13.17 23.73 14.18
N ALA A 446 14.11 22.87 13.78
CA ALA A 446 14.62 22.80 12.42
C ALA A 446 13.50 22.80 11.36
N LEU A 447 13.55 23.81 10.48
CA LEU A 447 12.50 24.10 9.50
C LEU A 447 13.14 24.47 8.16
N GLN A 448 12.74 23.76 7.11
CA GLN A 448 13.24 23.94 5.76
C GLN A 448 12.19 24.60 4.87
N HIS A 449 12.66 25.45 3.96
CA HIS A 449 11.93 25.96 2.81
C HIS A 449 12.59 25.43 1.54
N TYR A 450 11.84 24.72 0.71
CA TYR A 450 12.32 24.09 -0.51
C TYR A 450 11.60 24.65 -1.74
N ASP A 451 12.34 24.85 -2.84
CA ASP A 451 11.79 25.27 -4.14
C ASP A 451 12.11 24.23 -5.23
N HIS A 452 11.08 23.56 -5.76
CA HIS A 452 11.23 22.55 -6.83
C HIS A 452 11.84 23.11 -8.12
N ARG A 453 11.69 24.42 -8.40
CA ARG A 453 12.23 25.02 -9.63
C ARG A 453 13.75 25.09 -9.60
N THR A 454 14.30 25.51 -8.47
CA THR A 454 15.74 25.70 -8.27
C THR A 454 16.40 24.49 -7.63
N ARG A 455 15.60 23.59 -7.04
CA ARG A 455 16.04 22.46 -6.20
C ARG A 455 16.90 22.91 -5.03
N GLN A 456 16.70 24.15 -4.57
CA GLN A 456 17.42 24.73 -3.45
C GLN A 456 16.60 24.64 -2.17
N LEU A 457 17.32 24.52 -1.06
CA LEU A 457 16.78 24.45 0.29
C LEU A 457 17.35 25.60 1.12
N ARG A 458 16.50 26.26 1.90
CA ARG A 458 16.87 27.31 2.87
C ARG A 458 16.39 26.89 4.26
N LEU A 459 17.27 27.01 5.26
CA LEU A 459 16.89 26.89 6.67
C LEU A 459 16.22 28.19 7.12
N ILE A 460 15.02 28.08 7.67
CA ILE A 460 14.17 29.20 8.09
C ILE A 460 13.71 29.03 9.54
N ASN A 461 14.54 28.40 10.36
CA ASN A 461 14.29 28.15 11.78
C ASN A 461 13.83 29.43 12.49
N ILE A 462 12.80 29.29 13.33
CA ILE A 462 12.27 30.40 14.14
C ILE A 462 13.31 30.88 15.15
N TRP A 463 14.08 29.94 15.71
CA TRP A 463 15.11 30.20 16.70
C TRP A 463 16.28 29.23 16.51
N PRO A 464 17.31 29.62 15.73
CA PRO A 464 18.41 28.72 15.36
C PRO A 464 19.44 28.57 16.49
N GLU A 465 19.05 27.88 17.57
CA GLU A 465 19.88 27.58 18.74
C GLU A 465 20.10 26.06 18.86
N GLU A 466 21.31 25.64 19.22
CA GLU A 466 21.62 24.22 19.40
C GLU A 466 20.95 23.64 20.65
N LEU A 467 20.38 22.42 20.53
CA LEU A 467 19.55 21.81 21.58
C LEU A 467 20.25 20.66 22.33
N TYR A 468 21.29 20.04 21.75
CA TYR A 468 21.91 18.85 22.32
C TYR A 468 22.45 19.08 23.74
N GLY A 469 22.08 18.21 24.67
CA GLY A 469 22.48 18.24 26.08
C GLY A 469 21.62 19.15 26.97
N TRP A 470 20.66 19.88 26.42
CA TRP A 470 19.80 20.78 27.18
C TRP A 470 18.45 20.14 27.52
N ALA A 471 17.94 20.45 28.70
CA ALA A 471 16.58 20.08 29.08
C ALA A 471 15.59 21.06 28.40
N PRO A 472 14.39 20.62 28.02
CA PRO A 472 13.38 21.50 27.42
C PRO A 472 13.09 22.78 28.21
N ARG A 473 13.15 22.74 29.56
CA ARG A 473 12.95 23.92 30.42
C ARG A 473 14.01 25.01 30.26
N ASP A 474 15.21 24.63 29.82
CA ASP A 474 16.36 25.53 29.71
C ASP A 474 16.45 26.15 28.30
N ILE A 475 15.57 25.72 27.37
CA ILE A 475 15.47 26.23 26.00
C ILE A 475 14.38 27.31 25.93
N LYS A 476 14.65 28.40 25.19
CA LYS A 476 13.73 29.55 25.08
C LYS A 476 12.40 29.21 24.43
N TYR A 477 12.44 28.49 23.32
CA TYR A 477 11.27 28.03 22.57
C TYR A 477 11.39 26.55 22.32
N ARG A 478 10.37 25.78 22.70
CA ARG A 478 10.38 24.32 22.59
C ARG A 478 9.58 23.90 21.37
N PHE A 479 10.15 23.02 20.55
CA PHE A 479 9.50 22.41 19.41
C PHE A 479 9.55 20.89 19.57
N SER A 480 8.44 20.23 19.31
CA SER A 480 8.39 18.76 19.33
C SER A 480 8.98 18.18 18.05
N TRP A 481 9.28 16.88 18.08
CA TRP A 481 9.64 16.08 16.90
C TRP A 481 8.72 16.33 15.71
N THR A 482 7.42 16.54 15.97
CA THR A 482 6.41 16.81 14.95
C THR A 482 5.62 18.08 15.21
N PHE A 483 6.25 19.23 15.02
CA PHE A 483 5.61 20.53 15.28
C PHE A 483 4.75 21.03 14.09
N PRO A 484 3.58 21.67 14.32
CA PRO A 484 2.67 22.12 13.26
C PRO A 484 3.26 23.17 12.33
N ILE A 485 2.97 23.04 11.03
CA ILE A 485 3.25 24.01 9.96
C ILE A 485 2.00 24.11 9.08
N ASN A 486 1.47 25.31 8.90
CA ASN A 486 0.22 25.52 8.17
C ASN A 486 0.27 26.82 7.35
N PHE A 487 -0.21 26.77 6.12
CA PHE A 487 -0.59 27.99 5.39
C PHE A 487 -1.93 28.51 5.89
N SER A 488 -2.13 29.82 5.86
CA SER A 488 -3.47 30.38 6.03
C SER A 488 -4.38 29.93 4.88
N PRO A 489 -5.61 29.48 5.14
CA PRO A 489 -6.58 29.20 4.07
C PRO A 489 -7.08 30.48 3.37
N HIS A 490 -6.79 31.66 3.92
CA HIS A 490 -7.23 32.96 3.39
C HIS A 490 -6.14 33.70 2.60
N ASP A 491 -4.87 33.45 2.92
CA ASP A 491 -3.71 34.09 2.27
C ASP A 491 -2.50 33.16 2.28
N SER A 492 -2.14 32.63 1.11
CA SER A 492 -0.99 31.72 0.93
C SER A 492 0.38 32.37 1.18
N GLY A 493 0.44 33.70 1.36
CA GLY A 493 1.63 34.42 1.81
C GLY A 493 1.88 34.31 3.32
N ILE A 494 0.91 33.79 4.08
CA ILE A 494 0.98 33.64 5.54
C ILE A 494 1.26 32.17 5.88
N VAL A 495 2.35 31.94 6.61
CA VAL A 495 2.69 30.62 7.16
C VAL A 495 2.78 30.70 8.68
N TYR A 496 2.17 29.72 9.33
CA TYR A 496 2.26 29.49 10.76
C TYR A 496 3.17 28.30 11.05
N ALA A 497 3.96 28.42 12.10
CA ALA A 497 4.72 27.31 12.68
C ALA A 497 4.65 27.40 14.20
N CYS A 498 4.50 26.27 14.88
CA CYS A 498 4.11 26.24 16.29
C CYS A 498 5.08 25.44 17.15
N GLY A 499 5.79 26.11 18.07
CA GLY A 499 6.49 25.46 19.18
C GLY A 499 5.59 25.41 20.41
N ASN A 500 6.08 25.82 21.58
CA ASN A 500 5.23 26.18 22.73
C ASN A 500 4.44 27.49 22.52
N HIS A 501 4.81 28.26 21.50
CA HIS A 501 4.12 29.46 21.01
C HIS A 501 3.73 29.30 19.53
N VAL A 502 2.74 30.10 19.10
CA VAL A 502 2.39 30.27 17.68
C VAL A 502 3.27 31.36 17.08
N PHE A 503 3.94 31.03 15.97
CA PHE A 503 4.72 31.97 15.18
C PHE A 503 4.13 32.12 13.79
N ARG A 504 4.25 33.32 13.21
CA ARG A 504 3.78 33.64 11.86
C ARG A 504 4.89 34.29 11.05
N THR A 505 5.00 33.93 9.78
CA THR A 505 5.80 34.67 8.80
C THR A 505 4.90 35.19 7.66
N LEU A 506 5.28 36.35 7.13
CA LEU A 506 4.65 37.03 5.98
C LEU A 506 5.63 37.20 4.82
N ASN A 507 6.83 36.63 4.93
CA ASN A 507 7.95 36.82 4.02
C ASN A 507 8.78 35.55 3.87
N GLU A 508 8.05 34.44 3.75
CA GLU A 508 8.59 33.10 3.49
C GLU A 508 9.66 32.62 4.48
N GLY A 509 9.54 33.00 5.76
CA GLY A 509 10.46 32.57 6.82
C GLY A 509 11.75 33.39 6.92
N ILE A 510 11.83 34.55 6.25
CA ILE A 510 12.93 35.52 6.49
C ILE A 510 12.84 36.09 7.91
N SER A 511 11.62 36.31 8.42
CA SER A 511 11.38 36.70 9.80
C SER A 511 10.11 36.07 10.35
N TRP A 512 10.08 35.84 11.66
CA TRP A 512 8.96 35.27 12.39
C TRP A 512 8.45 36.22 13.49
N GLU A 513 7.14 36.41 13.54
CA GLU A 513 6.44 37.13 14.59
C GLU A 513 5.83 36.14 15.58
N LYS A 514 6.07 36.33 16.89
CA LYS A 514 5.40 35.54 17.93
C LYS A 514 4.02 36.15 18.22
N ILE A 515 2.96 35.38 18.01
CA ILE A 515 1.57 35.83 18.13
C ILE A 515 0.81 35.10 19.25
N SER A 516 1.50 34.52 20.22
CA SER A 516 0.87 33.95 21.42
C SER A 516 1.78 34.00 22.64
N GLN A 517 1.18 33.89 23.82
CA GLN A 517 1.85 33.42 25.03
C GLN A 517 2.18 31.92 24.93
N ASP A 518 2.82 31.34 25.95
CA ASP A 518 3.01 29.88 25.99
C ASP A 518 1.62 29.25 26.18
N LEU A 519 1.22 28.39 25.24
CA LEU A 519 -0.13 27.78 25.23
C LEU A 519 -0.15 26.39 25.88
N THR A 520 0.90 26.06 26.62
CA THR A 520 1.13 24.75 27.24
C THR A 520 1.08 24.86 28.76
N ARG A 521 0.98 23.72 29.46
CA ARG A 521 1.10 23.69 30.94
C ARG A 521 2.52 24.00 31.38
N SER A 522 3.51 23.58 30.60
CA SER A 522 4.94 23.79 30.87
C SER A 522 5.33 23.41 32.31
N ASP A 523 4.84 22.27 32.79
CA ASP A 523 5.16 21.76 34.14
C ASP A 523 6.65 21.37 34.21
N ASP A 524 7.43 22.13 34.98
CA ASP A 524 8.88 21.97 35.11
C ASP A 524 9.33 20.53 35.42
N LYS A 525 8.49 19.77 36.14
CA LYS A 525 8.79 18.36 36.49
C LYS A 525 8.79 17.42 35.28
N LYS A 526 8.24 17.86 34.14
CA LYS A 526 8.15 17.10 32.88
C LYS A 526 9.00 17.69 31.76
N LEU A 527 9.81 18.70 32.06
CA LEU A 527 10.66 19.40 31.09
C LEU A 527 12.16 19.15 31.36
N GLY A 528 12.48 17.98 31.92
CA GLY A 528 13.84 17.52 32.18
C GLY A 528 14.45 16.77 30.98
N VAL A 529 15.70 16.33 31.13
CA VAL A 529 16.33 15.42 30.16
C VAL A 529 15.72 14.02 30.21
N SER A 530 15.65 13.38 29.06
CA SER A 530 15.15 12.01 28.88
C SER A 530 16.31 11.01 28.79
N GLY A 531 16.04 9.72 29.00
CA GLY A 531 16.95 8.61 28.67
C GLY A 531 17.31 7.67 29.83
N GLY A 532 17.34 8.15 31.08
CA GLY A 532 17.72 7.32 32.23
C GLY A 532 19.24 7.21 32.41
N LEU A 533 19.79 5.99 32.37
CA LEU A 533 21.25 5.78 32.48
C LEU A 533 22.02 6.45 31.34
N THR A 534 21.52 6.32 30.10
CA THR A 534 22.03 7.04 28.93
C THR A 534 21.04 8.14 28.56
N VAL A 535 21.47 9.40 28.59
CA VAL A 535 20.62 10.54 28.19
C VAL A 535 20.39 10.54 26.68
N ASP A 536 19.14 10.78 26.26
CA ASP A 536 18.79 11.17 24.89
C ASP A 536 18.18 12.57 24.93
N SER A 537 18.86 13.48 24.22
CA SER A 537 18.48 14.88 24.06
C SER A 537 18.47 15.26 22.58
N SER A 538 17.99 14.36 21.72
CA SER A 538 17.89 14.59 20.27
C SER A 538 16.79 15.55 19.85
N GLY A 539 15.96 16.00 20.80
CA GLY A 539 14.77 16.81 20.54
C GLY A 539 13.50 15.97 20.32
N ALA A 540 13.62 14.65 20.16
CA ALA A 540 12.47 13.77 19.96
C ALA A 540 11.50 13.83 21.16
N GLU A 541 12.01 13.84 22.39
CA GLU A 541 11.24 13.82 23.63
C GLU A 541 10.88 15.22 24.18
N HIS A 542 11.02 16.28 23.37
CA HIS A 542 10.57 17.62 23.76
C HIS A 542 9.05 17.64 23.97
N TYR A 543 8.64 18.13 25.15
CA TYR A 543 7.26 18.15 25.63
C TYR A 543 6.87 19.56 26.08
N GLY A 544 5.57 19.79 26.30
CA GLY A 544 5.05 21.12 26.58
C GLY A 544 5.17 21.99 25.33
N THR A 545 4.64 21.48 24.21
CA THR A 545 4.60 22.13 22.89
C THR A 545 3.20 22.06 22.29
N ILE A 546 2.91 22.94 21.32
CA ILE A 546 1.69 22.87 20.53
C ILE A 546 1.85 21.72 19.53
N SER A 547 0.94 20.75 19.58
CA SER A 547 0.94 19.54 18.75
C SER A 547 -0.01 19.64 17.54
N THR A 548 -0.97 20.57 17.58
CA THR A 548 -1.89 20.85 16.47
C THR A 548 -2.31 22.32 16.47
N PHE A 549 -2.39 22.91 15.28
CA PHE A 549 -2.83 24.30 15.08
C PHE A 549 -3.71 24.38 13.83
N VAL A 550 -4.80 25.15 13.91
CA VAL A 550 -5.72 25.38 12.80
C VAL A 550 -6.18 26.83 12.81
N GLU A 551 -6.08 27.49 11.64
CA GLU A 551 -6.85 28.70 11.36
C GLU A 551 -8.21 28.32 10.76
N SER A 552 -9.27 29.01 11.20
CA SER A 552 -10.62 28.80 10.69
C SER A 552 -10.67 28.95 9.17
N PRO A 553 -11.22 27.98 8.42
CA PRO A 553 -11.46 28.16 6.98
C PRO A 553 -12.60 29.16 6.70
N HIS A 554 -13.36 29.56 7.72
CA HIS A 554 -14.52 30.45 7.57
C HIS A 554 -14.21 31.92 7.82
N GLU A 555 -13.22 32.22 8.67
CA GLU A 555 -12.91 33.58 9.11
C GLU A 555 -11.42 33.72 9.41
N SER A 556 -10.75 34.66 8.75
CA SER A 556 -9.32 34.89 8.99
C SER A 556 -9.07 35.43 10.39
N GLY A 557 -7.97 35.00 11.01
CA GLY A 557 -7.57 35.45 12.34
C GLY A 557 -8.28 34.75 13.50
N VAL A 558 -9.13 33.75 13.23
CA VAL A 558 -9.72 32.87 14.24
C VAL A 558 -8.92 31.56 14.29
N PHE A 559 -8.37 31.24 15.46
CA PHE A 559 -7.42 30.14 15.66
C PHE A 559 -7.86 29.16 16.73
N TRP A 560 -7.40 27.91 16.59
CA TRP A 560 -7.40 26.89 17.62
C TRP A 560 -6.03 26.20 17.71
N ALA A 561 -5.56 25.98 18.94
CA ALA A 561 -4.31 25.29 19.21
C ALA A 561 -4.51 24.23 20.29
N GLY A 562 -3.92 23.05 20.10
CA GLY A 562 -3.87 21.98 21.08
C GLY A 562 -2.43 21.62 21.43
N SER A 563 -2.15 21.34 22.71
CA SER A 563 -0.82 20.97 23.17
C SER A 563 -0.64 19.47 23.43
N ASP A 564 0.61 19.01 23.40
CA ASP A 564 0.98 17.65 23.80
C ASP A 564 0.76 17.38 25.30
N ASP A 565 0.60 18.43 26.11
CA ASP A 565 0.29 18.39 27.54
C ASP A 565 -1.18 18.65 27.93
N GLY A 566 -2.06 18.70 26.93
CA GLY A 566 -3.50 18.53 27.11
C GLY A 566 -4.29 19.80 27.30
N LEU A 567 -3.77 20.94 26.85
CA LEU A 567 -4.52 22.18 26.79
C LEU A 567 -5.04 22.45 25.38
N VAL A 568 -6.22 23.06 25.31
CA VAL A 568 -6.82 23.56 24.07
C VAL A 568 -7.12 25.04 24.24
N HIS A 569 -6.69 25.85 23.28
CA HIS A 569 -6.88 27.30 23.29
C HIS A 569 -7.54 27.78 21.99
N THR A 570 -8.23 28.92 22.08
CA THR A 570 -8.77 29.64 20.93
C THR A 570 -8.43 31.13 20.98
N SER A 571 -8.33 31.76 19.81
CA SER A 571 -8.21 33.21 19.63
C SER A 571 -9.14 33.65 18.51
N ASP A 572 -9.84 34.77 18.68
CA ASP A 572 -10.74 35.36 17.68
C ASP A 572 -10.27 36.76 17.21
N ASP A 573 -9.02 37.12 17.51
CA ASP A 573 -8.46 38.45 17.26
C ASP A 573 -7.04 38.42 16.68
N SER A 574 -6.77 37.41 15.83
CA SER A 574 -5.48 37.18 15.19
C SER A 574 -4.34 36.92 16.17
N GLY A 575 -4.62 36.19 17.26
CA GLY A 575 -3.62 35.76 18.24
C GLY A 575 -3.32 36.79 19.33
N LYS A 576 -4.00 37.93 19.38
CA LYS A 576 -3.72 38.95 20.41
C LYS A 576 -4.17 38.47 21.80
N ASN A 577 -5.31 37.80 21.87
CA ASN A 577 -5.84 37.20 23.10
C ASN A 577 -6.15 35.71 22.88
N TRP A 578 -5.79 34.89 23.87
CA TRP A 578 -5.99 33.44 23.85
C TRP A 578 -6.81 32.99 25.06
N GLN A 579 -7.82 32.16 24.82
CA GLN A 579 -8.73 31.63 25.85
C GLN A 579 -8.57 30.12 25.95
N ASN A 580 -8.41 29.59 27.16
CA ASN A 580 -8.40 28.15 27.41
C ASN A 580 -9.84 27.60 27.32
N ILE A 581 -10.01 26.62 26.43
CA ILE A 581 -11.28 25.95 26.12
C ILE A 581 -11.14 24.43 26.24
N THR A 582 -10.22 23.95 27.06
CA THR A 582 -9.97 22.51 27.24
C THR A 582 -11.25 21.78 27.70
N PRO A 583 -11.60 20.62 27.13
CA PRO A 583 -12.72 19.82 27.62
C PRO A 583 -12.54 19.45 29.10
N ASN A 584 -13.51 19.78 29.97
CA ASN A 584 -13.39 19.53 31.42
C ASN A 584 -13.24 18.05 31.79
N GLU A 585 -13.80 17.15 30.97
CA GLU A 585 -13.74 15.70 31.18
C GLU A 585 -12.46 15.07 30.61
N LEU A 586 -11.66 15.82 29.83
CA LEU A 586 -10.40 15.33 29.31
C LEU A 586 -9.37 15.30 30.45
N PRO A 587 -8.81 14.14 30.80
CA PRO A 587 -7.86 14.06 31.91
C PRO A 587 -6.56 14.82 31.59
N GLU A 588 -5.89 15.33 32.63
CA GLU A 588 -4.62 16.06 32.46
C GLU A 588 -3.54 15.19 31.81
N TRP A 589 -2.62 15.81 31.06
CA TRP A 589 -1.53 15.14 30.33
C TRP A 589 -1.98 14.29 29.14
N SER A 590 -3.19 14.54 28.64
CA SER A 590 -3.63 13.96 27.36
C SER A 590 -2.92 14.66 26.20
N TYR A 591 -2.46 13.94 25.21
CA TYR A 591 -1.88 14.51 23.99
C TYR A 591 -3.01 14.92 23.05
N ILE A 592 -3.15 16.22 22.75
CA ILE A 592 -4.13 16.67 21.74
C ILE A 592 -3.56 16.39 20.35
N TYR A 593 -4.14 15.45 19.62
CA TYR A 593 -3.54 15.00 18.36
C TYR A 593 -4.06 15.75 17.14
N CYS A 594 -5.36 16.09 17.15
CA CYS A 594 -6.01 16.81 16.05
C CYS A 594 -7.15 17.70 16.56
N ILE A 595 -7.28 18.86 15.92
CA ILE A 595 -8.48 19.69 15.95
C ILE A 595 -8.96 19.82 14.51
N GLU A 596 -10.23 19.55 14.26
CA GLU A 596 -10.87 19.69 12.95
C GLU A 596 -11.98 20.75 13.07
N VAL A 597 -11.89 21.81 12.26
CA VAL A 597 -12.94 22.83 12.16
C VAL A 597 -13.92 22.37 11.10
N SER A 598 -15.20 22.28 11.44
CA SER A 598 -16.23 21.81 10.51
C SER A 598 -16.25 22.67 9.25
N ALA A 599 -16.27 22.03 8.07
CA ALA A 599 -16.45 22.73 6.80
C ALA A 599 -17.84 23.37 6.65
N HIS A 600 -18.80 22.96 7.48
CA HIS A 600 -20.22 23.34 7.37
C HIS A 600 -20.65 24.40 8.38
N ASN A 601 -19.97 24.51 9.52
CA ASN A 601 -20.34 25.43 10.57
C ASN A 601 -19.11 25.98 11.31
N PRO A 602 -18.87 27.31 11.30
CA PRO A 602 -17.67 27.93 11.89
C PRO A 602 -17.53 27.72 13.41
N LYS A 603 -18.60 27.30 14.11
CA LYS A 603 -18.58 27.05 15.55
C LYS A 603 -18.51 25.57 15.90
N THR A 604 -18.52 24.68 14.91
CA THR A 604 -18.43 23.25 15.13
C THR A 604 -16.99 22.79 15.04
N LEU A 605 -16.51 22.13 16.09
CA LEU A 605 -15.16 21.60 16.20
C LEU A 605 -15.22 20.12 16.57
N TYR A 606 -14.33 19.33 15.98
CA TYR A 606 -14.03 17.98 16.42
C TYR A 606 -12.61 17.92 16.95
N LEU A 607 -12.39 17.10 17.97
CA LEU A 607 -11.10 16.95 18.62
C LEU A 607 -10.83 15.47 18.89
N SER A 608 -9.59 15.06 18.63
CA SER A 608 -9.05 13.77 19.06
C SER A 608 -7.86 13.99 20.00
N ALA A 609 -7.84 13.24 21.08
CA ALA A 609 -6.73 13.18 22.02
C ALA A 609 -6.35 11.73 22.31
N THR A 610 -5.19 11.53 22.94
CA THR A 610 -4.77 10.21 23.38
C THR A 610 -3.95 10.24 24.66
N ARG A 611 -3.96 9.11 25.38
CA ARG A 611 -3.28 8.90 26.66
C ARG A 611 -2.52 7.58 26.73
N TYR A 612 -2.34 6.89 25.61
CA TYR A 612 -1.82 5.52 25.60
C TYR A 612 -0.44 5.40 26.29
N LYS A 613 0.42 6.42 26.15
CA LYS A 613 1.73 6.48 26.84
C LYS A 613 1.66 6.69 28.36
N LEU A 614 0.46 6.72 28.92
CA LEU A 614 0.18 6.76 30.35
C LEU A 614 -0.60 5.52 30.81
N ASN A 615 -0.54 4.43 30.02
CA ASN A 615 -1.30 3.20 30.25
C ASN A 615 -2.82 3.40 30.24
N ASP A 616 -3.30 4.31 29.38
CA ASP A 616 -4.72 4.60 29.19
C ASP A 616 -5.05 4.60 27.69
N TYR A 617 -5.53 3.45 27.22
CA TYR A 617 -5.76 3.15 25.80
C TYR A 617 -7.16 3.56 25.32
N ARG A 618 -7.96 4.21 26.17
CA ARG A 618 -9.30 4.64 25.81
C ARG A 618 -9.26 5.70 24.70
N PRO A 619 -10.25 5.70 23.80
CA PRO A 619 -10.41 6.77 22.83
C PRO A 619 -10.84 8.07 23.52
N TYR A 620 -10.41 9.20 22.97
CA TYR A 620 -10.82 10.53 23.44
C TYR A 620 -11.24 11.40 22.26
N LEU A 621 -12.47 11.21 21.82
CA LEU A 621 -13.10 11.96 20.74
C LEU A 621 -14.14 12.93 21.30
N TYR A 622 -14.05 14.20 20.92
CA TYR A 622 -14.96 15.25 21.38
C TYR A 622 -15.50 16.09 20.23
N LYS A 623 -16.72 16.61 20.44
CA LYS A 623 -17.37 17.59 19.60
C LYS A 623 -17.73 18.85 20.39
N SER A 624 -17.54 20.01 19.79
CA SER A 624 -18.12 21.27 20.23
C SER A 624 -18.99 21.87 19.13
N ILE A 625 -20.06 22.59 19.49
CA ILE A 625 -20.93 23.33 18.54
C ILE A 625 -20.96 24.84 18.84
N ASN A 626 -20.10 25.30 19.74
CA ASN A 626 -20.06 26.68 20.22
C ASN A 626 -18.63 27.25 20.29
N GLY A 627 -17.77 26.81 19.36
CA GLY A 627 -16.39 27.28 19.24
C GLY A 627 -15.47 26.81 20.37
N GLY A 628 -15.78 25.66 20.98
CA GLY A 628 -14.97 25.07 22.06
C GLY A 628 -15.40 25.44 23.48
N ARG A 629 -16.40 26.32 23.67
CA ARG A 629 -16.86 26.72 25.02
C ARG A 629 -17.47 25.56 25.81
N LYS A 630 -18.05 24.57 25.12
CA LYS A 630 -18.52 23.31 25.69
C LYS A 630 -18.19 22.17 24.74
N TRP A 631 -17.75 21.05 25.32
CA TRP A 631 -17.44 19.82 24.60
C TRP A 631 -18.38 18.69 25.03
N THR A 632 -18.65 17.79 24.10
CA THR A 632 -19.39 16.54 24.32
C THR A 632 -18.53 15.39 23.82
N CYS A 633 -18.37 14.35 24.63
CA CYS A 633 -17.69 13.14 24.18
C CYS A 633 -18.51 12.48 23.04
N ILE A 634 -17.83 12.10 21.98
CA ILE A 634 -18.38 11.41 20.80
C ILE A 634 -17.67 10.07 20.57
N ASN A 635 -17.22 9.42 21.64
CA ASN A 635 -16.71 8.06 21.55
C ASN A 635 -17.82 7.11 21.08
N GLY A 636 -19.08 7.30 21.51
CA GLY A 636 -20.18 6.43 21.09
C GLY A 636 -19.89 4.95 21.41
N ASP A 637 -19.83 4.11 20.37
CA ASP A 637 -19.43 2.70 20.42
C ASP A 637 -18.01 2.43 19.86
N TYR A 638 -17.18 3.47 19.74
CA TYR A 638 -15.77 3.34 19.34
C TYR A 638 -15.04 2.37 20.29
N PRO A 639 -14.14 1.49 19.80
CA PRO A 639 -13.52 0.50 20.66
C PRO A 639 -12.70 1.09 21.81
N GLU A 640 -12.89 0.58 23.03
CA GLU A 640 -12.29 1.09 24.27
C GLU A 640 -10.76 0.93 24.38
N ASN A 641 -10.14 0.12 23.51
CA ASN A 641 -8.69 -0.11 23.49
C ASN A 641 -8.03 0.35 22.18
N GLU A 642 -8.73 1.18 21.40
CA GLU A 642 -8.26 1.67 20.11
C GLU A 642 -7.76 3.12 20.23
N ILE A 643 -6.50 3.34 19.87
CA ILE A 643 -5.86 4.65 19.98
C ILE A 643 -6.35 5.54 18.84
N SER A 644 -7.18 6.54 19.14
CA SER A 644 -7.59 7.56 18.17
C SER A 644 -6.49 8.60 17.94
N ARG A 645 -6.19 8.92 16.68
CA ARG A 645 -5.18 9.92 16.29
C ARG A 645 -5.78 11.11 15.56
N VAL A 646 -6.17 10.94 14.29
CA VAL A 646 -6.66 12.03 13.45
C VAL A 646 -8.17 11.91 13.25
N ILE A 647 -8.89 13.03 13.23
CA ILE A 647 -10.33 13.09 12.90
C ILE A 647 -10.55 14.07 11.76
N ARG A 648 -11.36 13.71 10.76
CA ARG A 648 -11.74 14.56 9.62
C ARG A 648 -13.23 14.53 9.41
N GLU A 649 -13.83 15.68 9.08
CA GLU A 649 -15.20 15.76 8.62
C GLU A 649 -15.24 15.83 7.09
N ASP A 650 -16.19 15.13 6.47
CA ASP A 650 -16.41 15.26 5.03
C ASP A 650 -16.89 16.67 4.66
N PRO A 651 -16.22 17.37 3.74
CA PRO A 651 -16.57 18.74 3.39
C PRO A 651 -17.90 18.87 2.62
N LYS A 652 -18.49 17.76 2.15
CA LYS A 652 -19.78 17.76 1.42
C LYS A 652 -20.96 17.24 2.24
N THR A 653 -20.70 16.46 3.29
CA THR A 653 -21.73 15.75 4.07
C THR A 653 -21.53 16.00 5.57
N PRO A 654 -22.32 16.90 6.18
CA PRO A 654 -22.22 17.18 7.62
C PRO A 654 -22.37 15.91 8.47
N GLY A 655 -21.53 15.75 9.50
CA GLY A 655 -21.60 14.61 10.43
C GLY A 655 -21.09 13.28 9.88
N LEU A 656 -20.59 13.24 8.64
CA LEU A 656 -19.78 12.14 8.12
C LEU A 656 -18.33 12.34 8.57
N LEU A 657 -17.87 11.50 9.49
CA LEU A 657 -16.56 11.61 10.13
C LEU A 657 -15.70 10.39 9.80
N PHE A 658 -14.41 10.63 9.67
CA PHE A 658 -13.38 9.59 9.58
C PHE A 658 -12.41 9.76 10.76
N VAL A 659 -11.97 8.65 11.36
CA VAL A 659 -10.95 8.62 12.42
C VAL A 659 -9.83 7.65 12.03
N GLY A 660 -8.59 8.17 11.95
CA GLY A 660 -7.38 7.36 11.85
C GLY A 660 -6.96 6.88 13.22
N SER A 661 -6.55 5.62 13.32
CA SER A 661 -6.35 4.90 14.58
C SER A 661 -5.06 4.06 14.59
N GLU A 662 -4.86 3.23 15.61
CA GLU A 662 -3.73 2.27 15.66
C GLU A 662 -3.89 1.17 14.61
N THR A 663 -5.13 0.69 14.41
CA THR A 663 -5.37 -0.51 13.59
C THR A 663 -6.06 -0.23 12.26
N GLY A 664 -6.14 1.04 11.85
CA GLY A 664 -6.72 1.46 10.57
C GLY A 664 -7.64 2.68 10.69
N ILE A 665 -8.77 2.65 10.00
CA ILE A 665 -9.69 3.80 9.85
C ILE A 665 -11.08 3.42 10.32
N PHE A 666 -11.73 4.32 11.05
CA PHE A 666 -13.13 4.23 11.46
C PHE A 666 -13.97 5.33 10.80
N ILE A 667 -15.23 5.03 10.53
CA ILE A 667 -16.20 5.94 9.91
C ILE A 667 -17.44 6.08 10.78
N SER A 668 -17.97 7.29 10.89
CA SER A 668 -19.26 7.59 11.51
C SER A 668 -20.12 8.38 10.54
N THR A 669 -21.39 8.00 10.39
CA THR A 669 -22.40 8.72 9.57
C THR A 669 -23.40 9.51 10.40
N ASN A 670 -23.19 9.56 11.72
CA ASN A 670 -24.11 10.17 12.67
C ASN A 670 -23.34 10.96 13.73
N ASP A 671 -22.31 11.67 13.29
CA ASP A 671 -21.65 12.70 14.10
C ASP A 671 -20.95 12.16 15.37
N GLY A 672 -20.42 10.94 15.26
CA GLY A 672 -19.62 10.25 16.28
C GLY A 672 -20.46 9.45 17.29
N LEU A 673 -21.77 9.29 17.06
CA LEU A 673 -22.60 8.45 17.92
C LEU A 673 -22.38 6.95 17.67
N LYS A 674 -22.06 6.56 16.44
CA LYS A 674 -21.70 5.18 16.05
C LYS A 674 -20.54 5.13 15.07
N TRP A 675 -19.64 4.18 15.27
CA TRP A 675 -18.41 3.98 14.52
C TRP A 675 -18.37 2.59 13.88
N ASN A 676 -17.90 2.53 12.64
CA ASN A 676 -17.67 1.28 11.91
C ASN A 676 -16.24 1.28 11.37
N LYS A 677 -15.57 0.12 11.34
CA LYS A 677 -14.23 0.01 10.73
C LYS A 677 -14.35 0.08 9.20
N LEU A 678 -13.59 0.98 8.58
CA LEU A 678 -13.51 1.15 7.13
C LEU A 678 -12.29 0.42 6.58
N GLN A 679 -12.28 -0.92 6.72
CA GLN A 679 -11.10 -1.73 6.41
C GLN A 679 -10.94 -2.00 4.90
N GLY A 680 -11.90 -2.66 4.26
CA GLY A 680 -11.70 -3.12 2.88
C GLY A 680 -10.45 -4.00 2.74
N ASN A 681 -9.64 -3.75 1.71
CA ASN A 681 -8.26 -4.28 1.56
C ASN A 681 -7.16 -3.37 2.17
N PHE A 682 -7.52 -2.31 2.90
CA PHE A 682 -6.54 -1.52 3.63
C PHE A 682 -5.82 -2.42 4.65
N PRO A 683 -4.52 -2.25 4.90
CA PRO A 683 -3.80 -3.07 5.87
C PRO A 683 -4.19 -2.70 7.31
N VAL A 684 -3.95 -3.60 8.26
CA VAL A 684 -3.90 -3.21 9.68
C VAL A 684 -2.60 -2.43 9.84
N VAL A 685 -2.71 -1.13 10.18
CA VAL A 685 -1.57 -0.22 10.30
C VAL A 685 -1.97 1.06 11.03
N PRO A 686 -1.06 1.70 11.79
CA PRO A 686 -1.32 3.01 12.36
C PRO A 686 -1.52 4.08 11.29
N VAL A 687 -2.56 4.88 11.45
CA VAL A 687 -2.90 6.01 10.57
C VAL A 687 -2.63 7.30 11.30
N TYR A 688 -1.53 7.95 10.95
CA TYR A 688 -1.05 9.15 11.63
C TYR A 688 -1.67 10.43 11.06
N ASP A 689 -2.05 10.42 9.78
CA ASP A 689 -2.75 11.56 9.16
C ASP A 689 -3.60 11.12 7.95
N MET A 690 -4.64 11.89 7.65
CA MET A 690 -5.55 11.68 6.52
C MET A 690 -6.14 13.01 6.05
N LYS A 691 -6.42 13.13 4.75
CA LYS A 691 -7.04 14.33 4.15
C LYS A 691 -8.02 13.92 3.06
N ILE A 692 -9.09 14.70 2.91
CA ILE A 692 -10.05 14.53 1.83
C ILE A 692 -9.66 15.50 0.71
N LYS A 693 -9.31 14.96 -0.46
CA LYS A 693 -9.01 15.73 -1.66
C LYS A 693 -10.08 15.45 -2.69
N GLN A 694 -10.92 16.46 -2.97
CA GLN A 694 -12.09 16.31 -3.85
C GLN A 694 -13.03 15.19 -3.35
N ASP A 695 -13.02 14.04 -4.01
CA ASP A 695 -13.83 12.86 -3.68
C ASP A 695 -12.96 11.69 -3.22
N ASP A 696 -11.67 11.90 -2.98
CA ASP A 696 -10.75 10.86 -2.55
C ASP A 696 -10.39 11.06 -1.07
N LEU A 697 -10.32 9.96 -0.31
CA LEU A 697 -9.75 9.94 1.04
C LEU A 697 -8.31 9.44 0.93
N VAL A 698 -7.37 10.36 1.14
CA VAL A 698 -5.92 10.11 1.07
C VAL A 698 -5.41 9.86 2.49
N VAL A 699 -4.54 8.87 2.66
CA VAL A 699 -4.11 8.37 3.96
C VAL A 699 -2.59 8.20 4.00
N ALA A 700 -1.98 8.77 5.03
CA ALA A 700 -0.58 8.56 5.38
C ALA A 700 -0.51 7.52 6.50
N THR A 701 0.03 6.35 6.18
CA THR A 701 0.23 5.28 7.17
C THR A 701 1.62 5.39 7.77
N HIS A 702 1.77 4.88 8.98
CA HIS A 702 3.06 4.74 9.62
C HIS A 702 3.56 3.29 9.45
N GLY A 703 3.96 2.92 8.23
CA GLY A 703 4.59 1.62 7.94
C GLY A 703 4.00 0.82 6.79
N ARG A 704 3.06 1.38 6.02
CA ARG A 704 2.51 0.78 4.77
C ARG A 704 2.38 1.80 3.62
N SER A 705 3.21 2.84 3.59
CA SER A 705 3.21 3.89 2.55
C SER A 705 1.88 4.66 2.45
N PHE A 706 1.63 5.41 1.36
CA PHE A 706 0.38 6.15 1.17
C PHE A 706 -0.70 5.30 0.52
N TRP A 707 -1.95 5.59 0.87
CA TRP A 707 -3.13 4.92 0.34
C TRP A 707 -4.22 5.92 -0.05
N ILE A 708 -5.01 5.55 -1.06
CA ILE A 708 -6.15 6.34 -1.51
C ILE A 708 -7.38 5.44 -1.60
N LEU A 709 -8.47 5.86 -0.97
CA LEU A 709 -9.82 5.39 -1.30
C LEU A 709 -10.39 6.31 -2.37
N ASP A 710 -10.36 5.84 -3.62
CA ASP A 710 -10.92 6.59 -4.74
C ASP A 710 -12.45 6.63 -4.63
N ASP A 711 -13.03 7.83 -4.73
CA ASP A 711 -14.47 8.08 -4.72
C ASP A 711 -15.21 7.66 -3.43
N ILE A 712 -15.28 8.58 -2.46
CA ILE A 712 -16.07 8.42 -1.23
C ILE A 712 -17.56 8.77 -1.40
N ASN A 713 -18.03 9.12 -2.61
CA ASN A 713 -19.45 9.44 -2.83
C ASN A 713 -20.43 8.32 -2.45
N PRO A 714 -20.13 7.02 -2.60
CA PRO A 714 -20.99 5.96 -2.08
C PRO A 714 -21.20 6.07 -0.57
N LEU A 715 -20.16 6.44 0.18
CA LEU A 715 -20.24 6.63 1.64
C LEU A 715 -21.10 7.85 2.00
N ARG A 716 -20.97 8.94 1.24
CA ARG A 716 -21.82 10.14 1.38
C ARG A 716 -23.30 9.83 1.14
N GLN A 717 -23.59 9.09 0.05
CA GLN A 717 -24.96 8.71 -0.30
C GLN A 717 -25.57 7.75 0.73
N ILE A 718 -24.81 6.77 1.23
CA ILE A 718 -25.26 5.88 2.30
C ILE A 718 -25.48 6.63 3.62
N SER A 719 -24.61 7.58 3.95
CA SER A 719 -24.75 8.42 5.15
C SER A 719 -26.10 9.14 5.20
N SER A 720 -26.67 9.51 4.05
CA SER A 720 -27.98 10.17 3.97
C SER A 720 -29.19 9.27 4.28
N ILE A 721 -29.01 7.94 4.24
CA ILE A 721 -30.09 6.94 4.36
C ILE A 721 -30.15 6.34 5.78
N TYR A 722 -29.00 5.97 6.35
CA TYR A 722 -28.93 5.23 7.63
C TYR A 722 -29.52 5.95 8.86
N PRO A 723 -29.40 7.28 9.02
CA PRO A 723 -30.04 7.98 10.13
C PRO A 723 -31.57 7.87 10.13
N LYS A 724 -32.20 7.55 8.97
CA LYS A 724 -33.66 7.58 8.78
C LYS A 724 -34.36 6.22 8.94
N LYS A 725 -33.63 5.13 9.22
CA LYS A 725 -34.17 3.75 9.25
C LYS A 725 -34.97 3.35 8.00
N GLU A 726 -34.67 3.96 6.86
CA GLU A 726 -35.21 3.51 5.58
C GLU A 726 -34.51 2.18 5.23
N ASN A 727 -35.28 1.15 4.85
CA ASN A 727 -34.71 -0.09 4.36
C ASN A 727 -33.84 0.23 3.14
N VAL A 728 -32.54 -0.08 3.19
CA VAL A 728 -31.69 -0.02 2.00
C VAL A 728 -32.33 -0.91 0.94
N GLU A 729 -32.54 -0.35 -0.25
CA GLU A 729 -33.05 -1.14 -1.37
C GLU A 729 -32.16 -2.37 -1.58
N LYS A 730 -32.78 -3.50 -1.92
CA LYS A 730 -32.09 -4.78 -2.22
C LYS A 730 -30.87 -4.58 -3.12
N VAL A 731 -30.98 -3.62 -4.05
CA VAL A 731 -29.93 -3.16 -4.95
C VAL A 731 -29.93 -1.64 -4.99
N LYS A 732 -28.77 -1.01 -4.75
CA LYS A 732 -28.60 0.45 -4.80
C LYS A 732 -27.45 0.82 -5.74
N LEU A 733 -27.77 1.49 -6.85
CA LEU A 733 -26.76 2.15 -7.67
C LEU A 733 -26.41 3.50 -7.01
N PHE A 734 -25.12 3.82 -6.93
CA PHE A 734 -24.66 5.14 -6.47
C PHE A 734 -24.39 6.02 -7.68
N SER A 735 -24.68 7.33 -7.55
CA SER A 735 -24.27 8.29 -8.58
C SER A 735 -22.75 8.24 -8.76
N PRO A 736 -22.22 7.95 -9.96
CA PRO A 736 -20.78 8.00 -10.22
C PRO A 736 -20.24 9.42 -10.06
N LYS A 737 -18.96 9.55 -9.71
CA LYS A 737 -18.26 10.84 -9.79
C LYS A 737 -17.95 11.20 -11.23
N ASP A 738 -17.82 12.50 -11.50
CA ASP A 738 -17.27 12.97 -12.76
C ASP A 738 -15.85 12.41 -12.94
N THR A 739 -15.55 11.94 -14.15
CA THR A 739 -14.32 11.21 -14.45
C THR A 739 -13.56 11.94 -15.53
N TYR A 740 -12.26 12.15 -15.33
CA TYR A 740 -11.42 12.72 -16.37
C TYR A 740 -11.10 11.65 -17.43
N ARG A 741 -11.30 12.01 -18.70
CA ARG A 741 -10.67 11.35 -19.84
C ARG A 741 -9.26 11.91 -19.98
N TYR A 742 -8.29 11.07 -19.70
CA TYR A 742 -6.88 11.34 -19.98
C TYR A 742 -6.23 10.06 -20.48
N THR A 743 -5.43 10.20 -21.51
CA THR A 743 -4.76 9.07 -22.15
C THR A 743 -3.48 8.75 -21.38
N LEU A 744 -3.55 7.73 -20.52
CA LEU A 744 -2.41 7.14 -19.83
C LEU A 744 -1.62 6.26 -20.82
N ASN A 745 -0.67 6.90 -21.50
CA ASN A 745 0.40 6.42 -22.40
C ASN A 745 0.19 5.08 -23.15
N TRP A 746 0.41 5.13 -24.46
CA TRP A 746 0.26 4.00 -25.38
C TRP A 746 1.16 2.79 -25.12
N SER A 747 2.15 2.86 -24.21
CA SER A 747 3.19 1.84 -24.01
C SER A 747 3.06 1.02 -22.72
N VAL A 748 1.97 1.19 -21.97
CA VAL A 748 1.71 0.49 -20.71
C VAL A 748 1.40 -0.99 -20.98
N ASN A 749 1.95 -1.90 -20.16
CA ASN A 749 1.67 -3.34 -20.19
C ASN A 749 1.98 -4.05 -21.54
N PHE A 750 2.96 -3.57 -22.32
CA PHE A 750 3.35 -4.21 -23.59
C PHE A 750 4.03 -5.57 -23.38
N PHE A 751 4.71 -5.73 -22.25
CA PHE A 751 5.59 -6.87 -22.02
C PHE A 751 5.06 -7.85 -20.97
N LEU A 752 3.74 -8.09 -20.93
CA LEU A 752 3.15 -9.08 -20.04
C LEU A 752 3.54 -10.51 -20.39
N GLY A 753 3.98 -11.28 -19.40
CA GLY A 753 4.18 -12.73 -19.47
C GLY A 753 3.75 -13.43 -18.19
N GLU A 754 3.88 -14.75 -18.17
CA GLU A 754 3.73 -15.51 -16.93
C GLU A 754 4.82 -15.12 -15.92
N GLY A 755 4.43 -14.98 -14.65
CA GLY A 755 5.34 -14.58 -13.57
C GLY A 755 5.53 -13.06 -13.43
N LYS A 756 6.69 -12.66 -12.90
CA LYS A 756 7.03 -11.26 -12.63
C LYS A 756 7.38 -10.54 -13.94
N ASN A 757 6.75 -9.40 -14.15
CA ASN A 757 7.04 -8.43 -15.20
C ASN A 757 7.87 -7.31 -14.59
N TYR A 758 8.82 -6.74 -15.33
CA TYR A 758 9.83 -5.81 -14.81
C TYR A 758 9.70 -4.38 -15.31
N SER A 759 8.65 -4.09 -16.06
CA SER A 759 8.45 -2.78 -16.67
C SER A 759 6.96 -2.46 -16.81
N ALA A 760 6.54 -1.37 -16.18
CA ALA A 760 5.16 -0.88 -16.27
C ALA A 760 4.86 -0.25 -17.65
N ALA A 761 5.85 0.46 -18.20
CA ALA A 761 5.81 1.09 -19.53
C ALA A 761 7.20 1.10 -20.15
N PHE A 762 7.29 1.31 -21.48
CA PHE A 762 8.56 1.23 -22.22
C PHE A 762 9.68 2.08 -21.59
N GLY A 763 10.72 1.43 -21.06
CA GLY A 763 11.87 2.08 -20.44
C GLY A 763 11.68 2.50 -18.97
N PHE A 764 10.54 2.19 -18.35
CA PHE A 764 10.26 2.50 -16.94
C PHE A 764 10.25 1.22 -16.11
N PRO A 765 11.13 1.12 -15.08
CA PRO A 765 11.19 -0.06 -14.22
C PRO A 765 9.96 -0.13 -13.33
N GLY A 766 9.52 -1.35 -13.04
CA GLY A 766 8.45 -1.62 -12.10
C GLY A 766 8.03 -3.07 -12.13
N THR A 767 7.96 -3.69 -10.96
CA THR A 767 7.78 -5.12 -10.82
C THR A 767 6.38 -5.47 -10.34
N PHE A 768 5.70 -6.31 -11.12
CA PHE A 768 4.35 -6.76 -10.83
C PHE A 768 4.07 -8.09 -11.52
N TYR A 769 3.04 -8.81 -11.06
CA TYR A 769 2.57 -10.03 -11.73
C TYR A 769 1.06 -10.11 -11.76
N GLU A 770 0.52 -10.89 -12.70
CA GLU A 770 -0.91 -11.18 -12.75
C GLU A 770 -1.27 -12.24 -11.68
N ALA A 771 -2.17 -11.89 -10.78
CA ALA A 771 -2.74 -12.76 -9.77
C ALA A 771 -4.23 -12.99 -10.06
N LYS A 772 -4.81 -14.01 -9.44
CA LYS A 772 -6.25 -14.29 -9.52
C LYS A 772 -6.87 -14.25 -8.13
N THR A 773 -8.08 -13.70 -8.03
CA THR A 773 -8.92 -13.86 -6.83
C THR A 773 -9.37 -15.32 -6.69
N ASN A 774 -9.94 -15.68 -5.54
CA ASN A 774 -10.53 -17.02 -5.33
C ASN A 774 -11.63 -17.35 -6.35
N GLU A 775 -12.25 -16.34 -6.96
CA GLU A 775 -13.28 -16.49 -7.99
C GLU A 775 -12.72 -16.49 -9.43
N GLY A 776 -11.39 -16.41 -9.59
CA GLY A 776 -10.70 -16.44 -10.87
C GLY A 776 -10.56 -15.09 -11.57
N GLU A 777 -10.93 -13.98 -10.93
CA GLU A 777 -10.77 -12.63 -11.48
C GLU A 777 -9.29 -12.24 -11.48
N LYS A 778 -8.76 -11.81 -12.62
CA LYS A 778 -7.36 -11.41 -12.77
C LYS A 778 -7.14 -9.98 -12.28
N PHE A 779 -6.04 -9.74 -11.57
CA PHE A 779 -5.57 -8.40 -11.19
C PHE A 779 -4.04 -8.35 -11.19
N PHE A 780 -3.45 -7.16 -11.25
CA PHE A 780 -2.00 -7.01 -11.08
C PHE A 780 -1.65 -6.80 -9.62
N ARG A 781 -0.71 -7.60 -9.11
CA ARG A 781 -0.07 -7.41 -7.82
C ARG A 781 1.24 -6.67 -8.01
N ASN A 782 1.30 -5.45 -7.52
CA ASN A 782 2.49 -4.59 -7.56
C ASN A 782 3.41 -4.92 -6.38
N LEU A 783 4.70 -5.05 -6.64
CA LEU A 783 5.70 -5.43 -5.64
C LEU A 783 6.51 -4.23 -5.14
N ASP A 784 7.05 -3.45 -6.07
CA ASP A 784 7.95 -2.32 -5.83
C ASP A 784 7.47 -1.04 -6.55
N ILE A 785 6.16 -0.94 -6.80
CA ILE A 785 5.51 0.23 -7.44
C ILE A 785 4.14 0.49 -6.82
N GLY A 786 3.68 1.74 -6.92
CA GLY A 786 2.34 2.16 -6.52
C GLY A 786 1.27 1.87 -7.58
N GLU A 787 0.04 1.68 -7.14
CA GLU A 787 -1.15 1.52 -7.96
C GLU A 787 -1.66 2.85 -8.51
N ASN A 788 -1.90 2.87 -9.83
CA ASN A 788 -2.67 3.94 -10.47
C ASN A 788 -4.17 3.85 -10.17
N PRO A 789 -4.91 4.96 -10.30
CA PRO A 789 -6.36 4.90 -10.30
C PRO A 789 -6.87 4.02 -11.47
N PRO A 790 -8.02 3.35 -11.31
CA PRO A 790 -8.62 2.58 -12.40
C PRO A 790 -8.86 3.42 -13.66
N GLN A 791 -8.59 2.87 -14.84
CA GLN A 791 -8.82 3.56 -16.12
C GLN A 791 -10.28 3.48 -16.54
N GLY A 792 -11.06 4.51 -16.21
CA GLY A 792 -12.46 4.62 -16.65
C GLY A 792 -13.38 5.20 -15.58
N VAL A 793 -14.68 5.14 -15.87
CA VAL A 793 -15.73 5.61 -14.96
C VAL A 793 -15.95 4.56 -13.89
N ILE A 794 -15.69 4.93 -12.63
CA ILE A 794 -15.93 4.09 -11.46
C ILE A 794 -17.43 4.11 -11.16
N ILE A 795 -18.08 2.96 -11.32
CA ILE A 795 -19.50 2.75 -11.05
C ILE A 795 -19.60 1.87 -9.81
N ASN A 796 -20.12 2.44 -8.73
CA ASN A 796 -20.31 1.76 -7.46
C ASN A 796 -21.78 1.39 -7.27
N TYR A 797 -22.04 0.19 -6.76
CA TYR A 797 -23.39 -0.25 -6.36
C TYR A 797 -23.32 -1.16 -5.15
N TYR A 798 -24.41 -1.22 -4.39
CA TYR A 798 -24.55 -2.05 -3.21
C TYR A 798 -25.60 -3.15 -3.42
N LEU A 799 -25.29 -4.36 -2.97
CA LEU A 799 -26.20 -5.51 -2.97
C LEU A 799 -26.43 -5.98 -1.52
N GLU A 800 -27.69 -6.04 -1.07
CA GLU A 800 -28.05 -6.50 0.27
C GLU A 800 -27.71 -7.98 0.51
N SER A 801 -27.78 -8.78 -0.55
CA SER A 801 -27.45 -10.20 -0.60
C SER A 801 -26.83 -10.56 -1.93
N GLU A 802 -26.13 -11.69 -2.01
CA GLU A 802 -25.62 -12.20 -3.28
C GLU A 802 -26.78 -12.49 -4.23
N MET A 803 -26.78 -11.85 -5.40
CA MET A 803 -27.86 -11.96 -6.38
C MET A 803 -27.72 -13.24 -7.19
N GLN A 804 -28.72 -14.12 -7.09
CA GLN A 804 -28.79 -15.36 -7.86
C GLN A 804 -29.27 -15.11 -9.31
N ASN A 805 -30.26 -14.22 -9.46
CA ASN A 805 -30.78 -13.84 -10.77
C ASN A 805 -29.85 -12.80 -11.45
N PRO A 806 -29.61 -12.91 -12.76
CA PRO A 806 -28.89 -11.89 -13.52
C PRO A 806 -29.54 -10.51 -13.42
N PHE A 807 -28.71 -9.48 -13.47
CA PHE A 807 -29.10 -8.07 -13.56
C PHE A 807 -28.17 -7.36 -14.53
N GLU A 808 -28.62 -6.22 -15.04
CA GLU A 808 -27.94 -5.52 -16.14
C GLU A 808 -27.44 -4.15 -15.70
N LEU A 809 -26.32 -3.73 -16.27
CA LEU A 809 -25.79 -2.37 -16.20
C LEU A 809 -25.66 -1.83 -17.62
N LEU A 810 -26.29 -0.70 -17.88
CA LEU A 810 -26.30 -0.02 -19.16
C LEU A 810 -25.55 1.29 -19.04
N ILE A 811 -24.69 1.54 -20.02
CA ILE A 811 -24.08 2.84 -20.25
C ILE A 811 -24.84 3.50 -21.40
N LEU A 812 -25.29 4.74 -21.18
CA LEU A 812 -26.09 5.49 -22.13
C LEU A 812 -25.43 6.84 -22.45
N ASP A 813 -25.66 7.33 -23.67
CA ASP A 813 -25.29 8.69 -24.06
C ASP A 813 -26.19 9.75 -23.40
N GLU A 814 -25.93 11.03 -23.68
CA GLU A 814 -26.74 12.16 -23.19
C GLU A 814 -28.23 12.02 -23.56
N SER A 815 -28.52 11.53 -24.77
CA SER A 815 -29.87 11.35 -25.32
C SER A 815 -30.59 10.11 -24.77
N GLY A 816 -29.88 9.24 -24.04
CA GLY A 816 -30.40 8.00 -23.47
C GLY A 816 -30.30 6.79 -24.41
N ASN A 817 -29.56 6.89 -25.52
CA ASN A 817 -29.27 5.74 -26.38
C ASN A 817 -28.23 4.83 -25.71
N GLU A 818 -28.38 3.52 -25.91
CA GLU A 818 -27.47 2.52 -25.36
C GLU A 818 -26.12 2.54 -26.06
N ILE A 819 -25.05 2.70 -25.27
CA ILE A 819 -23.65 2.58 -25.70
C ILE A 819 -23.19 1.13 -25.51
N GLU A 820 -23.36 0.60 -24.30
CA GLU A 820 -22.90 -0.74 -23.94
C GLU A 820 -23.73 -1.32 -22.78
N ARG A 821 -23.81 -2.65 -22.74
CA ARG A 821 -24.57 -3.43 -21.76
C ARG A 821 -23.68 -4.49 -21.14
N PHE A 822 -23.76 -4.60 -19.83
CA PHE A 822 -23.08 -5.62 -19.03
C PHE A 822 -24.09 -6.40 -18.21
N GLU A 823 -23.85 -7.69 -18.03
CA GLU A 823 -24.71 -8.59 -17.26
C GLU A 823 -23.92 -9.23 -16.12
N SER A 824 -24.60 -9.53 -15.00
CA SER A 824 -24.01 -10.36 -13.94
C SER A 824 -24.11 -11.85 -14.27
N LYS A 825 -23.16 -12.66 -13.75
CA LYS A 825 -23.21 -14.12 -13.93
C LYS A 825 -24.41 -14.74 -13.21
N ASN A 826 -24.97 -15.79 -13.80
CA ASN A 826 -25.88 -16.68 -13.11
C ASN A 826 -25.10 -17.49 -12.04
N SER A 827 -25.67 -17.63 -10.84
CA SER A 827 -25.04 -18.34 -9.73
C SER A 827 -24.88 -19.84 -9.99
N ASP A 828 -25.75 -20.45 -10.80
CA ASP A 828 -25.70 -21.87 -11.15
C ASP A 828 -24.51 -22.23 -12.06
N ASP A 829 -23.97 -21.27 -12.83
CA ASP A 829 -22.77 -21.48 -13.65
C ASP A 829 -21.48 -21.60 -12.81
N LYS A 830 -21.50 -21.23 -11.51
CA LYS A 830 -20.36 -21.43 -10.61
C LYS A 830 -20.10 -22.90 -10.28
N GLN A 831 -21.09 -23.81 -10.44
CA GLN A 831 -20.96 -25.22 -10.05
C GLN A 831 -20.33 -26.13 -11.11
N ASN A 832 -20.24 -25.71 -12.38
CA ASN A 832 -19.71 -26.54 -13.47
C ASN A 832 -18.17 -26.49 -13.64
N VAL A 833 -17.44 -25.77 -12.79
CA VAL A 833 -15.96 -25.78 -12.80
C VAL A 833 -15.43 -26.74 -11.72
N LYS A 834 -15.71 -28.03 -11.89
CA LYS A 834 -15.03 -29.12 -11.18
C LYS A 834 -14.67 -30.25 -12.15
N SER A 835 -13.73 -29.98 -13.05
CA SER A 835 -12.88 -31.01 -13.63
C SER A 835 -11.53 -30.38 -13.97
N LYS A 836 -10.42 -30.99 -13.53
CA LYS A 836 -9.04 -30.50 -13.72
C LYS A 836 -8.50 -30.82 -15.12
N TYR A 837 -9.39 -31.21 -16.05
CA TYR A 837 -9.06 -31.73 -17.38
C TYR A 837 -9.92 -31.15 -18.51
N GLU A 838 -10.74 -30.13 -18.27
CA GLU A 838 -11.60 -29.51 -19.32
C GLU A 838 -11.47 -27.97 -19.40
N SER A 839 -10.42 -27.36 -18.83
CA SER A 839 -10.25 -25.90 -18.85
C SER A 839 -9.29 -25.37 -19.92
N GLU A 840 -8.84 -26.21 -20.85
CA GLU A 840 -8.24 -25.76 -22.10
C GLU A 840 -9.34 -25.85 -23.17
N GLU A 841 -9.49 -24.83 -24.01
CA GLU A 841 -10.54 -24.69 -25.07
C GLU A 841 -11.80 -23.88 -24.74
N ILE A 842 -11.66 -22.74 -24.06
CA ILE A 842 -12.50 -21.57 -24.43
C ILE A 842 -11.55 -20.49 -24.96
N ASP A 843 -11.57 -20.31 -26.27
CA ASP A 843 -10.82 -19.30 -27.03
C ASP A 843 -10.95 -17.90 -26.38
N ASP A 844 -9.80 -17.28 -26.10
CA ASP A 844 -9.61 -16.01 -25.37
C ASP A 844 -10.20 -14.77 -26.10
N GLY A 845 -10.95 -15.00 -27.19
CA GLY A 845 -11.51 -13.99 -28.09
C GLY A 845 -12.83 -13.32 -27.64
N GLN A 846 -13.53 -13.85 -26.64
CA GLN A 846 -14.77 -13.25 -26.10
C GLN A 846 -14.90 -13.47 -24.59
N LYS A 847 -14.00 -12.90 -23.79
CA LYS A 847 -14.27 -12.78 -22.34
C LYS A 847 -15.36 -11.74 -22.13
N ILE A 848 -16.56 -12.21 -21.82
CA ILE A 848 -17.66 -11.37 -21.31
C ILE A 848 -17.22 -10.81 -19.96
N THR A 849 -17.17 -9.48 -19.83
CA THR A 849 -16.95 -8.83 -18.54
C THR A 849 -18.24 -8.89 -17.75
N TYR A 850 -18.26 -9.68 -16.69
CA TYR A 850 -19.44 -9.84 -15.85
C TYR A 850 -19.44 -8.85 -14.70
N LEU A 851 -20.63 -8.38 -14.33
CA LEU A 851 -20.83 -7.55 -13.15
C LEU A 851 -20.63 -8.38 -11.86
N PRO A 852 -19.84 -7.89 -10.89
CA PRO A 852 -19.77 -8.51 -9.57
C PRO A 852 -21.14 -8.61 -8.87
N ASN A 853 -21.55 -9.80 -8.48
CA ASN A 853 -22.83 -10.04 -7.79
C ASN A 853 -22.67 -10.28 -6.29
N LYS A 854 -21.55 -9.84 -5.69
CA LYS A 854 -21.20 -10.11 -4.29
C LYS A 854 -22.06 -9.28 -3.35
N LYS A 855 -22.41 -9.84 -2.19
CA LYS A 855 -23.04 -9.06 -1.11
C LYS A 855 -22.13 -7.89 -0.70
N GLY A 856 -22.69 -6.69 -0.52
CA GLY A 856 -21.95 -5.50 -0.11
C GLY A 856 -21.71 -4.49 -1.23
N PHE A 857 -20.69 -3.65 -1.06
CA PHE A 857 -20.24 -2.72 -2.09
C PHE A 857 -19.53 -3.48 -3.21
N ASN A 858 -19.94 -3.20 -4.44
CA ASN A 858 -19.34 -3.68 -5.66
C ASN A 858 -18.89 -2.48 -6.49
N ARG A 859 -17.78 -2.65 -7.19
CA ARG A 859 -17.21 -1.66 -8.09
C ARG A 859 -17.11 -2.27 -9.49
N PHE A 860 -17.57 -1.51 -10.49
CA PHE A 860 -17.38 -1.80 -11.90
C PHE A 860 -16.73 -0.59 -12.57
N VAL A 861 -15.79 -0.81 -13.49
CA VAL A 861 -15.08 0.28 -14.18
C VAL A 861 -15.39 0.20 -15.67
N TRP A 862 -16.18 1.16 -16.17
CA TRP A 862 -16.39 1.29 -17.60
C TRP A 862 -15.21 2.03 -18.22
N ASN A 863 -14.49 1.37 -19.14
CA ASN A 863 -13.27 1.88 -19.78
C ASN A 863 -13.49 3.09 -20.73
N MET A 864 -14.71 3.65 -20.75
CA MET A 864 -15.13 4.77 -21.59
C MET A 864 -15.09 4.49 -23.10
N ARG A 865 -15.08 3.22 -23.53
CA ARG A 865 -15.06 2.88 -24.96
C ARG A 865 -16.44 2.48 -25.46
N TYR A 866 -16.74 2.87 -26.69
CA TYR A 866 -17.86 2.33 -27.45
C TYR A 866 -17.51 0.92 -27.95
N PRO A 867 -18.50 0.11 -28.37
CA PRO A 867 -18.24 -1.15 -29.04
C PRO A 867 -17.34 -0.99 -30.28
N GLY A 868 -16.48 -1.98 -30.52
CA GLY A 868 -15.61 -2.02 -31.71
C GLY A 868 -16.38 -2.33 -33.01
N PRO A 869 -15.71 -2.83 -34.06
CA PRO A 869 -16.39 -3.24 -35.30
C PRO A 869 -17.57 -4.19 -35.02
N GLU A 870 -18.72 -3.88 -35.60
CA GLU A 870 -19.98 -4.64 -35.42
C GLU A 870 -19.84 -6.09 -35.87
N ILE A 871 -19.28 -6.31 -37.06
CA ILE A 871 -18.94 -7.63 -37.57
C ILE A 871 -17.51 -7.95 -37.16
N LYS A 872 -17.35 -9.00 -36.37
CA LYS A 872 -16.03 -9.55 -35.99
C LYS A 872 -15.63 -10.67 -36.94
N ILE A 873 -14.33 -10.95 -37.05
CA ILE A 873 -13.84 -12.14 -37.74
C ILE A 873 -14.37 -13.39 -37.03
N ASP A 874 -14.94 -14.30 -37.81
CA ASP A 874 -15.40 -15.60 -37.37
C ASP A 874 -14.20 -16.55 -37.28
N LYS A 875 -13.64 -16.64 -36.07
CA LYS A 875 -12.45 -17.48 -35.81
C LYS A 875 -12.70 -18.97 -36.04
N SER A 876 -13.95 -19.45 -36.03
CA SER A 876 -14.27 -20.85 -36.34
C SER A 876 -13.93 -21.23 -37.78
N LEU A 877 -13.80 -20.22 -38.65
CA LEU A 877 -13.43 -20.38 -40.05
C LEU A 877 -11.91 -20.27 -40.27
N GLU A 878 -11.12 -20.00 -39.24
CA GLU A 878 -9.65 -19.98 -39.33
C GLU A 878 -9.08 -21.38 -39.17
N ARG A 879 -8.27 -21.81 -40.14
CA ARG A 879 -7.45 -23.02 -40.02
C ARG A 879 -6.04 -22.62 -39.56
N LYS A 880 -5.78 -22.68 -38.25
CA LYS A 880 -4.41 -22.56 -37.72
C LYS A 880 -3.79 -23.96 -37.65
N VAL A 881 -2.56 -24.08 -38.16
CA VAL A 881 -1.82 -25.36 -38.21
C VAL A 881 -1.20 -25.69 -36.84
N TYR A 882 -0.91 -24.67 -36.04
CA TYR A 882 -0.33 -24.78 -34.71
C TYR A 882 -0.68 -23.54 -33.87
N GLU A 883 -0.59 -23.69 -32.55
CA GLU A 883 -0.74 -22.57 -31.61
C GLU A 883 0.49 -21.66 -31.66
N ALA A 884 0.27 -20.34 -31.70
CA ALA A 884 1.36 -19.39 -31.77
C ALA A 884 2.10 -19.30 -30.43
N LEU A 885 3.41 -19.60 -30.44
CA LEU A 885 4.26 -19.47 -29.25
C LEU A 885 4.62 -18.01 -28.92
N GLY A 886 4.64 -17.13 -29.94
CA GLY A 886 4.93 -15.72 -29.78
C GLY A 886 3.74 -14.95 -29.21
N ARG A 887 4.00 -13.90 -28.43
CA ARG A 887 2.95 -13.02 -27.91
C ARG A 887 2.15 -12.43 -29.06
N GLY A 888 0.86 -12.76 -29.12
CA GLY A 888 -0.12 -12.17 -30.02
C GLY A 888 -0.16 -10.66 -29.88
N GLU A 889 -0.13 -9.92 -30.99
CA GLU A 889 -0.77 -8.61 -30.96
C GLU A 889 -2.27 -8.86 -30.89
N GLU A 890 -2.86 -8.62 -29.72
CA GLU A 890 -4.31 -8.54 -29.64
C GLU A 890 -4.75 -7.36 -30.52
N SER A 891 -5.62 -7.61 -31.49
CA SER A 891 -6.25 -6.51 -32.25
C SER A 891 -6.82 -5.48 -31.27
N PRO A 892 -6.70 -4.17 -31.54
CA PRO A 892 -7.16 -3.13 -30.63
C PRO A 892 -8.57 -3.45 -30.13
N ARG A 893 -8.67 -3.84 -28.87
CA ARG A 893 -9.94 -4.27 -28.27
C ARG A 893 -10.80 -3.04 -28.03
N GLY A 894 -11.97 -3.00 -28.65
CA GLY A 894 -12.99 -1.96 -28.43
C GLY A 894 -13.03 -0.88 -29.51
N GLY A 895 -14.02 -0.01 -29.40
CA GLY A 895 -14.27 1.11 -30.29
C GLY A 895 -13.70 2.42 -29.76
N PRO A 896 -14.19 3.56 -30.28
CA PRO A 896 -13.67 4.86 -29.89
C PRO A 896 -13.94 5.18 -28.44
N VAL A 897 -13.00 5.92 -27.85
CA VAL A 897 -13.14 6.48 -26.51
C VAL A 897 -14.18 7.60 -26.55
N ALA A 898 -15.12 7.56 -25.62
CA ALA A 898 -16.20 8.51 -25.44
C ALA A 898 -15.66 9.96 -25.34
N PRO A 899 -16.18 10.93 -26.11
CA PRO A 899 -15.79 12.32 -25.98
C PRO A 899 -16.18 12.89 -24.61
N PRO A 900 -15.46 13.89 -24.08
CA PRO A 900 -15.91 14.62 -22.90
C PRO A 900 -17.34 15.16 -23.08
N GLY A 901 -18.19 14.97 -22.08
CA GLY A 901 -19.63 15.27 -22.18
C GLY A 901 -20.46 14.61 -21.08
N ASP A 902 -21.78 14.73 -21.20
CA ASP A 902 -22.77 14.16 -20.29
C ASP A 902 -23.17 12.73 -20.70
N TYR A 903 -23.20 11.82 -19.72
CA TYR A 903 -23.54 10.41 -19.90
C TYR A 903 -24.46 9.92 -18.79
N GLN A 904 -25.05 8.74 -18.99
CA GLN A 904 -25.90 8.11 -17.98
C GLN A 904 -25.50 6.67 -17.72
N VAL A 905 -25.70 6.21 -16.50
CA VAL A 905 -25.61 4.81 -16.11
C VAL A 905 -26.98 4.35 -15.62
N CYS A 906 -27.40 3.15 -16.04
CA CYS A 906 -28.67 2.55 -15.64
C CYS A 906 -28.46 1.12 -15.17
N LEU A 907 -28.85 0.81 -13.94
CA LEU A 907 -28.87 -0.56 -13.42
C LEU A 907 -30.30 -1.10 -13.48
N LYS A 908 -30.50 -2.24 -14.15
CA LYS A 908 -31.80 -2.92 -14.27
C LYS A 908 -31.81 -4.22 -13.47
N TYR A 909 -32.78 -4.39 -12.59
CA TYR A 909 -32.96 -5.62 -11.81
C TYR A 909 -34.45 -5.86 -11.51
N GLU A 910 -34.95 -7.10 -11.67
CA GLU A 910 -36.34 -7.50 -11.34
C GLU A 910 -37.42 -6.52 -11.89
N GLY A 911 -37.20 -5.95 -13.08
CA GLY A 911 -38.11 -4.98 -13.72
C GLY A 911 -38.04 -3.55 -13.17
N LYS A 912 -37.14 -3.27 -12.21
CA LYS A 912 -36.82 -1.91 -11.73
C LYS A 912 -35.60 -1.34 -12.46
N GLU A 913 -35.58 -0.03 -12.60
CA GLU A 913 -34.47 0.71 -13.19
C GLU A 913 -34.00 1.80 -12.24
N ASN A 914 -32.68 1.89 -12.02
CA ASN A 914 -32.05 2.98 -11.29
C ASN A 914 -31.07 3.70 -12.22
N LYS A 915 -31.26 5.02 -12.42
CA LYS A 915 -30.47 5.84 -13.35
C LYS A 915 -29.75 6.98 -12.64
N HIS A 916 -28.49 7.19 -13.01
CA HIS A 916 -27.71 8.35 -12.61
C HIS A 916 -26.99 8.98 -13.80
N ARG A 917 -26.72 10.28 -13.71
CA ARG A 917 -25.93 11.04 -14.68
C ARG A 917 -24.51 11.23 -14.15
N PHE A 918 -23.55 11.31 -15.06
CA PHE A 918 -22.16 11.65 -14.75
C PHE A 918 -21.53 12.36 -15.95
N LYS A 919 -20.43 13.09 -15.73
CA LYS A 919 -19.66 13.71 -16.81
C LYS A 919 -18.32 13.03 -17.04
N ILE A 920 -17.95 12.94 -18.32
CA ILE A 920 -16.56 12.74 -18.72
C ILE A 920 -15.95 14.12 -18.93
N LEU A 921 -14.94 14.47 -18.15
CA LEU A 921 -14.22 15.74 -18.22
C LEU A 921 -12.96 15.60 -19.08
N LYS A 922 -12.55 16.65 -19.79
CA LYS A 922 -11.25 16.65 -20.48
C LYS A 922 -10.12 16.80 -19.47
N ASP A 923 -8.96 16.21 -19.77
CA ASP A 923 -7.72 16.52 -19.05
C ASP A 923 -7.50 18.05 -19.02
N PRO A 924 -7.44 18.68 -17.83
CA PRO A 924 -7.31 20.12 -17.69
C PRO A 924 -5.98 20.67 -18.20
N ARG A 925 -4.99 19.81 -18.49
CA ARG A 925 -3.70 20.19 -19.09
C ARG A 925 -3.78 20.39 -20.61
N LEU A 926 -4.88 19.99 -21.24
CA LEU A 926 -5.03 20.02 -22.70
C LEU A 926 -5.86 21.20 -23.18
N ASP A 927 -5.40 21.80 -24.27
CA ASP A 927 -6.13 22.86 -25.01
C ASP A 927 -7.12 22.30 -26.05
N THR A 928 -7.24 20.97 -26.17
CA THR A 928 -8.13 20.28 -27.12
C THR A 928 -9.59 20.73 -26.96
N SER A 929 -10.23 21.08 -28.08
CA SER A 929 -11.61 21.55 -28.14
C SER A 929 -12.62 20.39 -28.19
N ALA A 930 -13.90 20.66 -27.90
CA ALA A 930 -14.96 19.66 -27.98
C ALA A 930 -15.15 19.16 -29.43
N GLU A 931 -14.95 20.06 -30.41
CA GLU A 931 -14.97 19.76 -31.84
C GLU A 931 -13.84 18.80 -32.23
N ASP A 932 -12.65 18.96 -31.66
CA ASP A 932 -11.50 18.08 -31.92
C ASP A 932 -11.73 16.67 -31.38
N PHE A 933 -12.27 16.55 -30.15
CA PHE A 933 -12.67 15.26 -29.58
C PHE A 933 -13.73 14.58 -30.44
N SER A 934 -14.71 15.35 -30.92
CA SER A 934 -15.76 14.85 -31.80
C SER A 934 -15.18 14.38 -33.14
N ALA A 935 -14.27 15.15 -33.74
CA ALA A 935 -13.60 14.78 -34.99
C ALA A 935 -12.78 13.49 -34.85
N GLN A 936 -12.08 13.33 -33.72
CA GLN A 936 -11.36 12.10 -33.38
C GLN A 936 -12.29 10.89 -33.26
N PHE A 937 -13.38 11.04 -32.50
CA PHE A 937 -14.39 10.01 -32.31
C PHE A 937 -15.02 9.58 -33.65
N GLU A 938 -15.39 10.55 -34.49
CA GLU A 938 -16.00 10.32 -35.79
C GLU A 938 -15.07 9.61 -36.78
N LEU A 939 -13.80 10.01 -36.87
CA LEU A 939 -12.85 9.34 -37.74
C LEU A 939 -12.61 7.89 -37.31
N TRP A 940 -12.48 7.63 -36.01
CA TRP A 940 -12.34 6.26 -35.51
C TRP A 940 -13.59 5.43 -35.79
N ASN A 941 -14.80 5.97 -35.62
CA ASN A 941 -16.03 5.28 -36.01
C ASN A 941 -16.10 4.97 -37.51
N LYS A 942 -15.60 5.86 -38.38
CA LYS A 942 -15.47 5.58 -39.81
C LYS A 942 -14.52 4.40 -40.08
N ILE A 943 -13.38 4.36 -39.38
CA ILE A 943 -12.44 3.24 -39.46
C ILE A 943 -13.12 1.93 -39.03
N ASN A 944 -13.80 1.91 -37.88
CA ASN A 944 -14.49 0.70 -37.37
C ASN A 944 -15.57 0.18 -38.32
N ARG A 945 -16.38 1.07 -38.91
CA ARG A 945 -17.38 0.68 -39.92
C ARG A 945 -16.72 0.02 -41.13
N LYS A 946 -15.63 0.61 -41.62
CA LYS A 946 -14.90 0.04 -42.77
C LYS A 946 -14.26 -1.31 -42.42
N VAL A 947 -13.71 -1.48 -41.20
CA VAL A 947 -13.21 -2.77 -40.73
C VAL A 947 -14.35 -3.81 -40.61
N SER A 948 -15.53 -3.40 -40.14
CA SER A 948 -16.74 -4.26 -40.09
C SER A 948 -17.12 -4.78 -41.47
N GLU A 949 -17.14 -3.92 -42.49
CA GLU A 949 -17.38 -4.31 -43.88
C GLU A 949 -16.36 -5.34 -44.39
N ILE A 950 -15.06 -5.11 -44.10
CA ILE A 950 -13.99 -6.05 -44.46
C ILE A 950 -14.15 -7.40 -43.74
N ASN A 951 -14.47 -7.39 -42.45
CA ASN A 951 -14.68 -8.60 -41.66
C ASN A 951 -15.86 -9.42 -42.22
N GLY A 952 -16.96 -8.75 -42.58
CA GLY A 952 -18.09 -9.41 -43.24
C GLY A 952 -17.69 -10.08 -44.55
N ALA A 953 -16.93 -9.37 -45.39
CA ALA A 953 -16.43 -9.91 -46.65
C ALA A 953 -15.49 -11.12 -46.44
N ILE A 954 -14.57 -11.04 -45.49
CA ILE A 954 -13.66 -12.17 -45.16
C ILE A 954 -14.47 -13.37 -44.64
N ASN A 955 -15.42 -13.15 -43.74
CA ASN A 955 -16.26 -14.23 -43.22
C ASN A 955 -17.05 -14.91 -44.34
N SER A 956 -17.67 -14.15 -45.25
CA SER A 956 -18.34 -14.72 -46.43
C SER A 956 -17.39 -15.48 -47.35
N ILE A 957 -16.21 -14.94 -47.65
CA ILE A 957 -15.20 -15.64 -48.45
C ILE A 957 -14.83 -16.98 -47.79
N ARG A 958 -14.52 -16.97 -46.49
CA ARG A 958 -14.11 -18.18 -45.76
C ARG A 958 -15.24 -19.21 -45.68
N ARG A 959 -16.49 -18.80 -45.50
CA ARG A 959 -17.68 -19.70 -45.55
C ARG A 959 -17.85 -20.35 -46.91
N ILE A 960 -17.70 -19.59 -47.99
CA ILE A 960 -17.81 -20.13 -49.35
C ILE A 960 -16.65 -21.10 -49.62
N ILE A 961 -15.42 -20.74 -49.25
CA ILE A 961 -14.25 -21.62 -49.39
C ILE A 961 -14.43 -22.91 -48.59
N PHE A 962 -14.94 -22.83 -47.36
CA PHE A 962 -15.20 -24.00 -46.52
C PHE A 962 -16.18 -24.97 -47.19
N GLN A 963 -17.29 -24.45 -47.73
CA GLN A 963 -18.27 -25.28 -48.44
C GLN A 963 -17.72 -25.83 -49.77
N ILE A 964 -16.87 -25.08 -50.49
CA ILE A 964 -16.18 -25.58 -51.69
C ILE A 964 -15.19 -26.69 -51.33
N ASP A 965 -14.42 -26.54 -50.25
CA ASP A 965 -13.48 -27.57 -49.79
C ASP A 965 -14.24 -28.84 -49.36
N GLU A 966 -15.39 -28.69 -48.69
CA GLU A 966 -16.28 -29.82 -48.36
C GLU A 966 -16.79 -30.51 -49.63
N LEU A 967 -17.30 -29.75 -50.60
CA LEU A 967 -17.75 -30.27 -51.90
C LEU A 967 -16.63 -31.06 -52.61
N LEU A 968 -15.43 -30.48 -52.69
CA LEU A 968 -14.28 -31.08 -53.37
C LEU A 968 -13.75 -32.32 -52.64
N SER A 969 -13.93 -32.43 -51.31
CA SER A 969 -13.49 -33.58 -50.50
C SER A 969 -14.31 -34.85 -50.71
N ARG A 970 -15.52 -34.76 -51.28
CA ARG A 970 -16.39 -35.91 -51.51
C ARG A 970 -15.80 -36.81 -52.60
N GLU A 971 -15.77 -38.13 -52.38
CA GLU A 971 -15.33 -39.10 -53.40
C GLU A 971 -16.22 -39.10 -54.65
N LYS A 972 -17.53 -38.82 -54.47
CA LYS A 972 -18.50 -38.65 -55.54
C LYS A 972 -19.43 -37.50 -55.19
N LEU A 973 -19.60 -36.52 -56.09
CA LEU A 973 -20.33 -35.28 -55.78
C LEU A 973 -21.85 -35.48 -55.58
N GLY A 974 -22.45 -36.48 -56.23
CA GLY A 974 -23.87 -36.84 -56.13
C GLY A 974 -24.15 -38.26 -56.61
N SER A 975 -25.31 -38.82 -56.24
CA SER A 975 -25.70 -40.20 -56.61
C SER A 975 -26.02 -40.38 -58.09
N SER A 976 -26.42 -39.31 -58.77
CA SER A 976 -26.99 -39.27 -60.14
C SER A 976 -26.12 -38.50 -61.17
N ILE A 977 -24.98 -37.91 -60.77
CA ILE A 977 -24.11 -37.10 -61.65
C ILE A 977 -23.24 -37.98 -62.58
N ASP A 978 -23.09 -37.57 -63.84
CA ASP A 978 -22.18 -38.19 -64.81
C ASP A 978 -20.73 -37.67 -64.69
N GLN A 979 -19.76 -38.41 -65.22
CA GLN A 979 -18.33 -38.10 -65.06
C GLN A 979 -17.90 -36.77 -65.67
N GLU A 980 -18.55 -36.30 -66.75
CA GLU A 980 -18.17 -35.06 -67.42
C GLU A 980 -18.73 -33.86 -66.65
N SER A 981 -19.99 -33.94 -66.23
CA SER A 981 -20.62 -32.94 -65.34
C SER A 981 -19.91 -32.84 -64.00
N GLU A 982 -19.46 -33.97 -63.43
CA GLU A 982 -18.69 -33.98 -62.18
C GLU A 982 -17.34 -33.25 -62.34
N LYS A 983 -16.62 -33.48 -63.44
CA LYS A 983 -15.39 -32.75 -63.76
C LYS A 983 -15.62 -31.25 -63.93
N GLU A 984 -16.71 -30.88 -64.59
CA GLU A 984 -17.07 -29.48 -64.82
C GLU A 984 -17.36 -28.75 -63.50
N VAL A 985 -18.14 -29.35 -62.61
CA VAL A 985 -18.42 -28.79 -61.27
C VAL A 985 -17.12 -28.65 -60.47
N ARG A 986 -16.27 -29.68 -60.42
CA ARG A 986 -14.99 -29.62 -59.69
C ARG A 986 -14.07 -28.53 -60.22
N LYS A 987 -13.94 -28.40 -61.54
CA LYS A 987 -13.10 -27.36 -62.18
C LYS A 987 -13.59 -25.95 -61.86
N ASN A 988 -14.91 -25.72 -61.93
CA ASN A 988 -15.49 -24.41 -61.60
C ASN A 988 -15.34 -24.10 -60.11
N ALA A 989 -15.54 -25.08 -59.23
CA ALA A 989 -15.33 -24.96 -57.80
C ALA A 989 -13.86 -24.62 -57.45
N GLU A 990 -12.88 -25.29 -58.05
CA GLU A 990 -11.46 -24.97 -57.87
C GLU A 990 -11.10 -23.57 -58.38
N THR A 991 -11.66 -23.16 -59.52
CA THR A 991 -11.45 -21.84 -60.11
C THR A 991 -12.01 -20.74 -59.19
N LEU A 992 -13.24 -20.93 -58.69
CA LEU A 992 -13.86 -20.01 -57.73
C LEU A 992 -13.07 -19.96 -56.42
N ARG A 993 -12.66 -21.10 -55.88
CA ARG A 993 -11.81 -21.16 -54.68
C ARG A 993 -10.51 -20.37 -54.88
N GLY A 994 -9.86 -20.50 -56.03
CA GLY A 994 -8.66 -19.74 -56.36
C GLY A 994 -8.89 -18.23 -56.40
N LYS A 995 -9.97 -17.78 -57.05
CA LYS A 995 -10.38 -16.35 -57.08
C LYS A 995 -10.65 -15.82 -55.67
N LEU A 996 -11.37 -16.58 -54.85
CA LEU A 996 -11.72 -16.20 -53.48
C LEU A 996 -10.50 -16.15 -52.56
N LYS A 997 -9.58 -17.12 -52.63
CA LYS A 997 -8.31 -17.09 -51.87
C LYS A 997 -7.44 -15.89 -52.24
N PHE A 998 -7.40 -15.53 -53.53
CA PHE A 998 -6.70 -14.33 -53.97
C PHE A 998 -7.32 -13.06 -53.36
N LEU A 999 -8.66 -12.94 -53.40
CA LEU A 999 -9.37 -11.81 -52.80
C LEU A 999 -9.22 -11.74 -51.28
N GLU A 1000 -9.29 -12.88 -50.58
CA GLU A 1000 -9.03 -12.96 -49.14
C GLU A 1000 -7.66 -12.39 -48.80
N ASN A 1001 -6.62 -12.82 -49.54
CA ASN A 1001 -5.25 -12.38 -49.29
C ASN A 1001 -5.01 -10.89 -49.60
N GLU A 1002 -5.83 -10.26 -50.44
CA GLU A 1002 -5.78 -8.80 -50.66
C GLU A 1002 -6.44 -8.03 -49.51
N LEU A 1003 -7.39 -8.64 -48.81
CA LEU A 1003 -8.09 -8.06 -47.67
C LEU A 1003 -7.34 -8.28 -46.34
N THR A 1004 -6.84 -9.49 -46.09
CA THR A 1004 -6.11 -9.88 -44.87
C THR A 1004 -4.95 -10.83 -45.21
N GLN A 1005 -3.85 -10.79 -44.45
CA GLN A 1005 -2.68 -11.62 -44.75
C GLN A 1005 -2.89 -13.09 -44.37
N THR A 1006 -3.15 -13.94 -45.37
CA THR A 1006 -3.47 -15.37 -45.15
C THR A 1006 -2.28 -16.25 -44.80
N LYS A 1007 -1.04 -15.75 -44.93
CA LYS A 1007 0.19 -16.49 -44.60
C LYS A 1007 0.69 -16.27 -43.17
N ASN A 1008 0.03 -15.41 -42.40
CA ASN A 1008 0.43 -15.17 -41.01
C ASN A 1008 0.13 -16.41 -40.18
N GLU A 1009 1.18 -17.09 -39.72
CA GLU A 1009 1.06 -18.21 -38.77
C GLU A 1009 1.38 -17.74 -37.35
N THR A 1010 2.21 -16.70 -37.23
CA THR A 1010 2.59 -16.06 -35.97
C THR A 1010 2.50 -14.53 -36.07
N PRO A 1011 2.36 -13.82 -34.94
CA PRO A 1011 2.37 -12.35 -34.91
C PRO A 1011 3.65 -11.73 -35.51
N SER A 1012 4.78 -12.44 -35.41
CA SER A 1012 6.05 -11.99 -35.96
C SER A 1012 6.11 -12.01 -37.50
N ASP A 1013 5.21 -12.74 -38.17
CA ASP A 1013 5.17 -12.81 -39.63
C ASP A 1013 4.77 -11.49 -40.28
N ARG A 1014 4.26 -10.52 -39.51
CA ARG A 1014 4.10 -9.12 -39.95
C ARG A 1014 5.40 -8.46 -40.44
N LEU A 1015 6.56 -9.00 -40.04
CA LEU A 1015 7.87 -8.57 -40.51
C LEU A 1015 8.32 -9.31 -41.78
N ARG A 1016 7.69 -10.44 -42.10
CA ARG A 1016 8.04 -11.31 -43.24
C ARG A 1016 7.14 -11.09 -44.44
N PHE A 1017 5.87 -10.76 -44.21
CA PHE A 1017 4.87 -10.55 -45.24
C PHE A 1017 4.29 -9.14 -45.17
N PRO A 1018 3.86 -8.57 -46.32
CA PRO A 1018 3.26 -7.24 -46.33
C PRO A 1018 1.91 -7.24 -45.58
N THR A 1019 1.66 -6.13 -44.89
CA THR A 1019 0.39 -5.80 -44.23
C THR A 1019 -0.70 -5.54 -45.27
N MET A 1020 -1.86 -6.18 -45.13
CA MET A 1020 -2.97 -6.08 -46.08
C MET A 1020 -4.00 -5.04 -45.65
N LEU A 1021 -5.05 -4.84 -46.46
CA LEU A 1021 -5.95 -3.69 -46.32
C LEU A 1021 -6.64 -3.62 -44.95
N LYS A 1022 -7.02 -4.77 -44.38
CA LYS A 1022 -7.59 -4.85 -43.03
C LYS A 1022 -6.61 -4.33 -41.99
N GLU A 1023 -5.42 -4.93 -41.90
CA GLU A 1023 -4.46 -4.59 -40.85
C GLU A 1023 -3.93 -3.15 -41.04
N ARG A 1024 -3.83 -2.65 -42.27
CA ARG A 1024 -3.49 -1.25 -42.57
C ARG A 1024 -4.57 -0.28 -42.10
N MET A 1025 -5.85 -0.63 -42.27
CA MET A 1025 -6.97 0.16 -41.79
C MET A 1025 -7.06 0.14 -40.26
N GLU A 1026 -6.88 -1.02 -39.63
CA GLU A 1026 -6.82 -1.15 -38.16
C GLU A 1026 -5.65 -0.38 -37.55
N ALA A 1027 -4.46 -0.42 -38.17
CA ALA A 1027 -3.30 0.32 -37.72
C ALA A 1027 -3.48 1.84 -37.76
N LEU A 1028 -4.43 2.36 -38.56
CA LEU A 1028 -4.72 3.80 -38.57
C LEU A 1028 -5.33 4.26 -37.23
N VAL A 1029 -6.00 3.37 -36.50
CA VAL A 1029 -6.58 3.68 -35.18
C VAL A 1029 -5.53 4.20 -34.22
N SER A 1030 -4.34 3.57 -34.14
CA SER A 1030 -3.31 4.03 -33.20
C SER A 1030 -2.85 5.46 -33.50
N THR A 1031 -2.80 5.85 -34.78
CA THR A 1031 -2.47 7.23 -35.18
C THR A 1031 -3.55 8.23 -34.74
N VAL A 1032 -4.81 7.80 -34.73
CA VAL A 1032 -5.95 8.62 -34.32
C VAL A 1032 -6.07 8.67 -32.80
N SER A 1033 -5.80 7.58 -32.08
CA SER A 1033 -6.18 7.39 -30.67
C SER A 1033 -5.04 7.56 -29.67
N VAL A 1034 -3.79 7.76 -30.11
CA VAL A 1034 -2.61 7.80 -29.21
C VAL A 1034 -2.64 8.97 -28.21
N ALA A 1035 -3.31 10.07 -28.58
CA ALA A 1035 -3.44 11.26 -27.77
C ALA A 1035 -4.82 11.88 -27.95
N ASP A 1036 -5.26 12.65 -26.95
CA ASP A 1036 -6.50 13.41 -26.99
C ASP A 1036 -6.31 14.71 -27.81
N SER A 1037 -6.24 14.57 -29.14
CA SER A 1037 -6.07 15.69 -30.08
C SER A 1037 -6.89 15.49 -31.36
N VAL A 1038 -7.05 16.57 -32.14
CA VAL A 1038 -7.62 16.48 -33.49
C VAL A 1038 -6.82 15.50 -34.36
N PRO A 1039 -7.46 14.65 -35.18
CA PRO A 1039 -6.74 13.81 -36.13
C PRO A 1039 -6.01 14.65 -37.17
N THR A 1040 -4.81 14.21 -37.56
CA THR A 1040 -4.03 14.89 -38.59
C THR A 1040 -4.72 14.79 -39.95
N HIS A 1041 -4.44 15.76 -40.84
CA HIS A 1041 -4.96 15.72 -42.21
C HIS A 1041 -4.56 14.41 -42.93
N GLN A 1042 -3.33 13.95 -42.70
CA GLN A 1042 -2.81 12.71 -43.26
C GLN A 1042 -3.57 11.48 -42.77
N ALA A 1043 -4.11 11.48 -41.54
CA ALA A 1043 -4.95 10.38 -41.08
C ALA A 1043 -6.24 10.28 -41.91
N TYR A 1044 -6.86 11.42 -42.26
CA TYR A 1044 -8.00 11.44 -43.17
C TYR A 1044 -7.62 11.01 -44.60
N GLU A 1045 -6.50 11.51 -45.14
CA GLU A 1045 -6.03 11.12 -46.48
C GLU A 1045 -5.77 9.61 -46.58
N VAL A 1046 -5.14 9.02 -45.55
CA VAL A 1046 -4.90 7.56 -45.48
C VAL A 1046 -6.22 6.80 -45.36
N PHE A 1047 -7.16 7.25 -44.54
CA PHE A 1047 -8.49 6.64 -44.45
C PHE A 1047 -9.20 6.61 -45.80
N GLU A 1048 -9.24 7.74 -46.52
CA GLU A 1048 -9.87 7.84 -47.85
C GLU A 1048 -9.13 6.98 -48.89
N HIS A 1049 -7.80 6.99 -48.87
CA HIS A 1049 -6.97 6.19 -49.77
C HIS A 1049 -7.18 4.67 -49.58
N LEU A 1050 -7.22 4.20 -48.33
CA LEU A 1050 -7.47 2.80 -48.01
C LEU A 1050 -8.93 2.41 -48.27
N SER A 1051 -9.89 3.27 -47.93
CA SER A 1051 -11.32 3.03 -48.18
C SER A 1051 -11.58 2.81 -49.67
N LYS A 1052 -11.00 3.64 -50.55
CA LYS A 1052 -11.12 3.46 -52.01
C LYS A 1052 -10.58 2.11 -52.49
N GLN A 1053 -9.47 1.63 -51.93
CA GLN A 1053 -8.92 0.32 -52.27
C GLN A 1053 -9.82 -0.82 -51.76
N ILE A 1054 -10.32 -0.69 -50.53
CA ILE A 1054 -11.23 -1.67 -49.93
C ILE A 1054 -12.51 -1.77 -50.75
N ASP A 1055 -13.14 -0.64 -51.09
CA ASP A 1055 -14.37 -0.61 -51.88
C ASP A 1055 -14.18 -1.26 -53.27
N GLN A 1056 -13.01 -1.10 -53.89
CA GLN A 1056 -12.68 -1.80 -55.14
C GLN A 1056 -12.63 -3.32 -54.96
N LYS A 1057 -12.05 -3.82 -53.87
CA LYS A 1057 -11.97 -5.27 -53.58
C LYS A 1057 -13.34 -5.84 -53.19
N LEU A 1058 -14.13 -5.12 -52.40
CA LEU A 1058 -15.50 -5.51 -52.05
C LEU A 1058 -16.40 -5.59 -53.29
N ASN A 1059 -16.29 -4.63 -54.21
CA ASN A 1059 -17.02 -4.68 -55.49
C ASN A 1059 -16.58 -5.86 -56.36
N HIS A 1060 -15.28 -6.19 -56.38
CA HIS A 1060 -14.80 -7.38 -57.10
C HIS A 1060 -15.35 -8.68 -56.48
N LEU A 1061 -15.40 -8.77 -55.15
CA LEU A 1061 -16.02 -9.89 -54.45
C LEU A 1061 -17.50 -10.03 -54.83
N ASN A 1062 -18.26 -8.93 -54.83
CA ASN A 1062 -19.67 -8.95 -55.24
C ASN A 1062 -19.85 -9.49 -56.66
N ILE A 1063 -19.01 -9.07 -57.61
CA ILE A 1063 -19.04 -9.57 -58.99
C ILE A 1063 -18.73 -11.08 -59.05
N VAL A 1064 -17.75 -11.55 -58.28
CA VAL A 1064 -17.42 -12.98 -58.20
C VAL A 1064 -18.59 -13.78 -57.61
N CYS A 1065 -19.26 -13.26 -56.59
CA CYS A 1065 -20.44 -13.91 -56.00
C CYS A 1065 -21.64 -13.93 -56.98
N GLU A 1066 -21.94 -12.80 -57.63
CA GLU A 1066 -23.08 -12.69 -58.55
C GLU A 1066 -22.90 -13.49 -59.85
N LYS A 1067 -21.66 -13.67 -60.31
CA LYS A 1067 -21.37 -14.38 -61.56
C LYS A 1067 -20.87 -15.79 -61.30
N ASP A 1068 -19.72 -15.93 -60.66
CA ASP A 1068 -19.02 -17.21 -60.56
C ASP A 1068 -19.68 -18.14 -59.54
N LEU A 1069 -20.03 -17.64 -58.35
CA LEU A 1069 -20.74 -18.45 -57.34
C LEU A 1069 -22.17 -18.79 -57.80
N ALA A 1070 -22.90 -17.84 -58.37
CA ALA A 1070 -24.23 -18.10 -58.92
C ALA A 1070 -24.19 -19.14 -60.05
N SER A 1071 -23.21 -19.05 -60.96
CA SER A 1071 -23.02 -20.03 -62.04
C SER A 1071 -22.67 -21.42 -61.50
N LEU A 1072 -21.78 -21.49 -60.49
CA LEU A 1072 -21.45 -22.77 -59.84
C LEU A 1072 -22.67 -23.36 -59.13
N ASN A 1073 -23.46 -22.55 -58.43
CA ASN A 1073 -24.69 -22.99 -57.79
C ASN A 1073 -25.73 -23.51 -58.79
N TYR A 1074 -25.86 -22.88 -59.96
CA TYR A 1074 -26.73 -23.37 -61.03
C TYR A 1074 -26.28 -24.76 -61.54
N LEU A 1075 -24.97 -24.96 -61.72
CA LEU A 1075 -24.42 -26.27 -62.10
C LEU A 1075 -24.61 -27.33 -61.01
N ILE A 1076 -24.46 -26.96 -59.75
CA ILE A 1076 -24.67 -27.82 -58.57
C ILE A 1076 -26.14 -28.25 -58.46
N GLU A 1077 -27.08 -27.31 -58.58
CA GLU A 1077 -28.52 -27.57 -58.53
C GLU A 1077 -29.01 -28.46 -59.69
N ASN A 1078 -28.53 -28.22 -60.91
CA ASN A 1078 -28.88 -29.04 -62.08
C ASN A 1078 -28.42 -30.51 -61.95
N ASN A 1079 -27.49 -30.79 -61.05
CA ASN A 1079 -26.97 -32.13 -60.78
C ASN A 1079 -27.43 -32.70 -59.42
N GLU A 1080 -28.49 -32.13 -58.82
CA GLU A 1080 -29.08 -32.56 -57.54
C GLU A 1080 -28.11 -32.53 -56.35
N ILE A 1081 -27.11 -31.64 -56.38
CA ILE A 1081 -26.15 -31.43 -55.30
C ILE A 1081 -26.63 -30.26 -54.42
N LEU A 1082 -26.34 -30.29 -53.12
CA LEU A 1082 -26.64 -29.19 -52.18
C LEU A 1082 -25.95 -27.88 -52.59
N LYS A 1083 -26.73 -26.79 -52.66
CA LYS A 1083 -26.29 -25.43 -53.03
C LYS A 1083 -25.32 -24.84 -51.99
N LEU A 1084 -24.37 -24.03 -52.47
CA LEU A 1084 -23.48 -23.23 -51.63
C LEU A 1084 -24.16 -21.91 -51.23
N HIS A 1085 -24.03 -21.53 -49.96
CA HIS A 1085 -24.55 -20.27 -49.42
C HIS A 1085 -23.42 -19.26 -49.16
N ALA A 1086 -23.68 -17.98 -49.47
CA ALA A 1086 -22.74 -16.87 -49.27
C ALA A 1086 -22.70 -16.36 -47.82
#